data_AF-A0A182P9Y8-F1
#
_entry.id   AF-A0A182P9Y8-F1
#
_cell.length_a   1.000
_cell.length_b   1.000
_cell.length_c   1.000
_cell.angle_alpha   90.00
_cell.angle_beta   90.00
_cell.angle_gamma   90.00
#
_symmetry.space_group_name_H-M   'P 1'
#
loop_
_entity.id
_entity.type
_entity.pdbx_description
1 polymer ?
#
loop_
_entity_poly.entity_id
_entity_poly.type
_entity_poly.pdbx_seq_one_letter_code
_entity_poly.pdbx_strand_id
1 'polypeptide(L)'
;MQQSTGGTTAPSSGATTVAIGIDFGTSFSSVGIYRNGKFEIIANEYGNHRIPSVVAFTEKGRLVGEEALAQADIDPANCVIEVKRILGRHKREGGLKVQFKGETKCYHPEEICGIILAHLRSMAEKQLGVSVTGAVIAVPAQFSDGQRQAVLDAATIAGLTVLRLINEPTAAAISIGINKKLIGEQYVLVCSFGGGFLDVSIVTIYNGVFQVKASSGDTKLGGVDIDKRLVDHFVRVLKETQSLDITRDGIAMRKLRKTCEQAKRTLSYTSQVAVEIEDLVDGHSLSSILTKDNVDELCKDLFERVILHVETALRRARKDRFTMHDIMLVGESSRIPRVQIMLSEFFDRRSLSSSVNSDEAIVVGTAIAAGILSGDKSCAIQDLLWWDLVPRSIGMIGEVSEEAGDGDGGEPPRILISRNSTLPLKVRHRVKNFREVHRLYEGESAIVSDNITLGSLQLEGSFGEGLEDVGLSFNVDLNGVLHVMVEGNIELKATLDKGRLERYEIDRIVYEHKRLILEMERGQEEEEQRKRKENPPTVIDQQQETETDGAAVGTWDRFSEWLHCICVVTFDLELGQAMELIYPKHVTLTEQEKMNICYLAFPDSNSGCMGDSQFHIRLRVSSGSENSILPKGLQEFNCHCMPVHRADPGHFWGFVYFRQIKDATLKRGYFQKSLVLLTRLPFVNLFYELCGVIAPSYFSSGEPTLEAVCDSVCKWPSLLTDEMLQLHLLGSVYEVSIPKQNGKYSTLVSPVDSLYPAHKAGVNGRQNQTRTISSVHEIDIFRSLQLFLPHIHLLWELVLTGEPIIVTGTSPTDCAHMVQSLTSLISPLAYCAESRPYFTIHDTEFKEFTQSKNGHPSIILGVTNPFFAKTLQHWPHTIRLQDSAETQLQRQLTTTPSTIGLPGTIGASSSSSSDGSATLSRLSKIKQITHKLLDSSPGLYTQYKPFVQKDKPFIKKILLGLKTDRPLSVQSALLRRHLLELTQSFMIPLERYMASLMPLQKDISPFRSAPQPHPFKQEDFLSTLDECGPQLTSTCKGDWEGLYRRFFSSPNFKGWYETRYFELEQTLQVLHMQTLSESNLAEWAKGKLEVEIVDMILRLRHKLTLLQGNSSCAMAALPVQLNVRDTQEQLLRHMENMKKSLPDDLKQILGDA
;
A
#
# COMPACT_ATOMS: atom_id res chain seq x y z
N MET A 1 34.26 36.14 44.67
CA MET A 1 34.60 35.17 45.73
C MET A 1 33.90 33.86 45.41
N GLN A 2 34.70 32.80 45.28
CA GLN A 2 34.38 31.36 45.09
C GLN A 2 33.17 31.00 44.20
N GLN A 3 33.49 30.67 42.94
CA GLN A 3 32.64 29.89 42.03
C GLN A 3 32.51 28.46 42.54
N SER A 4 31.28 28.02 42.82
CA SER A 4 30.93 26.61 43.00
C SER A 4 30.51 26.04 41.64
N THR A 5 31.27 25.06 41.16
CA THR A 5 30.98 24.24 39.98
C THR A 5 29.71 23.41 40.20
N GLY A 6 28.61 23.79 39.53
CA GLY A 6 27.41 22.96 39.43
C GLY A 6 27.60 21.89 38.35
N GLY A 7 27.76 20.64 38.79
CA GLY A 7 27.90 19.48 37.92
C GLY A 7 26.66 19.25 37.07
N THR A 8 26.88 19.05 35.78
CA THR A 8 25.90 18.57 34.81
C THR A 8 25.56 17.12 35.18
N THR A 9 24.37 16.89 35.72
CA THR A 9 23.86 15.53 35.91
C THR A 9 23.67 14.89 34.54
N ALA A 10 24.48 13.86 34.24
CA ALA A 10 24.25 12.98 33.11
C ALA A 10 22.86 12.33 33.26
N PRO A 11 22.03 12.26 32.20
CA PRO A 11 20.75 11.58 32.27
C PRO A 11 20.99 10.09 32.52
N SER A 12 20.25 9.54 33.48
CA SER A 12 20.24 8.12 33.83
C SER A 12 20.03 7.23 32.61
N SER A 13 20.94 6.28 32.41
CA SER A 13 20.83 5.18 31.45
C SER A 13 19.60 4.32 31.71
N GLY A 14 18.67 4.24 30.75
CA GLY A 14 17.65 3.18 30.73
C GLY A 14 16.26 3.49 30.16
N ALA A 15 15.89 4.75 29.92
CA ALA A 15 14.60 5.06 29.29
C ALA A 15 14.79 5.35 27.79
N THR A 16 14.38 4.42 26.92
CA THR A 16 14.29 4.67 25.47
C THR A 16 13.27 5.78 25.21
N THR A 17 13.75 6.97 24.84
CA THR A 17 12.94 8.14 24.50
C THR A 17 12.09 7.84 23.27
N VAL A 18 10.76 7.83 23.40
CA VAL A 18 9.85 7.66 22.26
C VAL A 18 9.92 8.89 21.37
N ALA A 19 10.23 8.67 20.08
CA ALA A 19 10.36 9.73 19.10
C ALA A 19 9.36 9.56 17.95
N ILE A 20 8.73 10.67 17.55
CA ILE A 20 7.77 10.72 16.44
C ILE A 20 8.33 11.51 15.25
N GLY A 21 7.92 11.17 14.05
CA GLY A 21 8.13 11.95 12.84
C GLY A 21 6.92 12.84 12.57
N ILE A 22 7.14 14.13 12.33
CA ILE A 22 6.09 15.10 12.04
C ILE A 22 6.32 15.70 10.66
N ASP A 23 5.32 15.59 9.79
CA ASP A 23 5.19 16.44 8.61
C ASP A 23 4.32 17.65 8.98
N PHE A 24 4.97 18.78 9.26
CA PHE A 24 4.29 20.03 9.60
C PHE A 24 3.97 20.80 8.33
N GLY A 25 2.87 20.50 7.64
CA GLY A 25 2.51 21.15 6.38
C GLY A 25 1.73 22.45 6.54
N THR A 26 1.67 23.24 5.46
CA THR A 26 0.96 24.53 5.44
C THR A 26 -0.56 24.37 5.60
N SER A 27 -1.12 23.36 4.93
CA SER A 27 -2.57 23.10 4.89
C SER A 27 -2.94 21.97 5.83
N PHE A 28 -2.20 20.85 5.75
CA PHE A 28 -2.39 19.69 6.62
C PHE A 28 -1.05 19.29 7.26
N SER A 29 -1.12 18.71 8.45
CA SER A 29 0.00 18.10 9.15
C SER A 29 -0.28 16.62 9.41
N SER A 30 0.77 15.82 9.47
CA SER A 30 0.69 14.38 9.75
C SER A 30 1.75 13.98 10.77
N VAL A 31 1.47 12.95 11.56
CA VAL A 31 2.40 12.40 12.54
C VAL A 31 2.55 10.89 12.36
N GLY A 32 3.76 10.38 12.48
CA GLY A 32 4.07 8.97 12.34
C GLY A 32 5.14 8.51 13.33
N ILE A 33 5.27 7.21 13.48
CA ILE A 33 6.26 6.56 14.35
C ILE A 33 6.88 5.39 13.61
N TYR A 34 8.16 5.12 13.88
CA TYR A 34 8.83 3.90 13.44
C TYR A 34 9.07 3.00 14.66
N ARG A 35 8.52 1.79 14.63
CA ARG A 35 8.64 0.80 15.72
C ARG A 35 8.51 -0.62 15.17
N ASN A 36 9.25 -1.56 15.75
CA ASN A 36 9.19 -2.99 15.39
C ASN A 36 9.50 -3.24 13.90
N GLY A 37 10.42 -2.46 13.32
CA GLY A 37 10.81 -2.59 11.91
C GLY A 37 9.80 -2.06 10.89
N LYS A 38 8.74 -1.37 11.33
CA LYS A 38 7.70 -0.79 10.47
C LYS A 38 7.43 0.67 10.84
N PHE A 39 6.98 1.45 9.87
CA PHE A 39 6.40 2.77 10.12
C PHE A 39 4.88 2.65 10.28
N GLU A 40 4.31 3.55 11.07
CA GLU A 40 2.87 3.70 11.29
C GLU A 40 2.53 5.19 11.26
N ILE A 41 1.47 5.56 10.55
CA ILE A 41 0.96 6.93 10.52
C ILE A 41 -0.20 7.00 11.51
N ILE A 42 -0.11 7.94 12.45
CA ILE A 42 -1.04 8.09 13.57
C ILE A 42 -2.29 8.80 13.05
N ALA A 43 -3.47 8.25 13.36
CA ALA A 43 -4.75 8.84 12.99
C ALA A 43 -5.34 9.62 14.16
N ASN A 44 -6.21 10.59 13.88
CA ASN A 44 -7.06 11.15 14.92
C ASN A 44 -8.21 10.19 15.28
N GLU A 45 -9.05 10.60 16.24
CA GLU A 45 -10.22 9.86 16.71
C GLU A 45 -11.28 9.56 15.63
N TYR A 46 -11.20 10.23 14.47
CA TYR A 46 -12.06 10.01 13.31
C TYR A 46 -11.41 9.12 12.22
N GLY A 47 -10.20 8.60 12.47
CA GLY A 47 -9.45 7.79 11.49
C GLY A 47 -8.71 8.61 10.42
N ASN A 48 -8.62 9.94 10.56
CA ASN A 48 -7.91 10.79 9.60
C ASN A 48 -6.42 10.89 9.95
N HIS A 49 -5.56 10.57 8.98
CA HIS A 49 -4.10 10.71 9.10
C HIS A 49 -3.57 12.12 8.81
N ARG A 50 -4.39 12.97 8.16
CA ARG A 50 -4.04 14.34 7.80
C ARG A 50 -4.89 15.31 8.60
N ILE A 51 -4.25 16.14 9.40
CA ILE A 51 -4.90 17.05 10.32
C ILE A 51 -4.77 18.47 9.78
N PRO A 52 -5.88 19.21 9.57
CA PRO A 52 -5.80 20.60 9.13
C PRO A 52 -4.90 21.44 10.04
N SER A 53 -3.96 22.19 9.45
CA SER A 53 -3.06 23.10 10.16
C SER A 53 -3.75 24.42 10.51
N VAL A 54 -4.85 24.33 11.26
CA VAL A 54 -5.75 25.44 11.60
C VAL A 54 -5.96 25.49 13.12
N VAL A 55 -5.95 26.71 13.68
CA VAL A 55 -6.26 26.96 15.09
C VAL A 55 -7.40 27.96 15.17
N ALA A 56 -8.46 27.63 15.91
CA ALA A 56 -9.58 28.52 16.17
C ALA A 56 -9.64 28.89 17.66
N PHE A 57 -9.93 30.16 17.94
CA PHE A 57 -10.07 30.69 19.29
C PHE A 57 -11.54 30.95 19.58
N THR A 58 -12.06 30.33 20.63
CA THR A 58 -13.46 30.47 21.05
C THR A 58 -13.53 30.90 22.52
N GLU A 59 -14.74 31.19 23.01
CA GLU A 59 -14.96 31.43 24.44
C GLU A 59 -14.69 30.18 25.30
N LYS A 60 -14.91 28.98 24.74
CA LYS A 60 -14.76 27.70 25.46
C LYS A 60 -13.31 27.22 25.48
N GLY A 61 -12.53 27.50 24.44
CA GLY A 61 -11.18 26.99 24.33
C GLY A 61 -10.55 27.20 22.95
N ARG A 62 -9.38 26.58 22.77
CA ARG A 62 -8.64 26.56 21.50
C ARG A 62 -8.96 25.25 20.79
N LEU A 63 -9.43 25.33 19.55
CA LEU A 63 -9.70 24.18 18.70
C LEU A 63 -8.55 24.03 17.69
N VAL A 64 -8.26 22.80 17.28
CA VAL A 64 -7.22 22.49 16.28
C VAL A 64 -7.79 21.47 15.28
N GLY A 65 -7.34 21.50 14.03
CA GLY A 65 -7.73 20.50 13.05
C GLY A 65 -9.11 20.75 12.46
N GLU A 66 -9.90 19.68 12.31
CA GLU A 66 -11.22 19.72 11.67
C GLU A 66 -12.21 20.62 12.42
N GLU A 67 -12.19 20.60 13.76
CA GLU A 67 -13.05 21.46 14.58
C GLU A 67 -12.75 22.94 14.35
N ALA A 68 -11.46 23.28 14.24
CA ALA A 68 -11.03 24.65 13.94
C ALA A 68 -11.38 25.05 12.51
N LEU A 69 -11.29 24.13 11.56
CA LEU A 69 -11.66 24.35 10.17
C LEU A 69 -13.16 24.60 10.01
N ALA A 70 -14.00 23.87 10.74
CA ALA A 70 -15.44 24.09 10.80
C ALA A 70 -15.77 25.46 11.42
N GLN A 71 -15.07 25.85 12.49
CA GLN A 71 -15.24 27.17 13.11
C GLN A 71 -14.84 28.30 12.16
N ALA A 72 -13.83 28.10 11.31
CA ALA A 72 -13.38 29.11 10.35
C ALA A 72 -14.47 29.50 9.33
N ASP A 73 -15.44 28.63 9.07
CA ASP A 73 -16.56 28.93 8.17
C ASP A 73 -17.61 29.86 8.80
N ILE A 74 -17.63 29.95 10.14
CA ILE A 74 -18.58 30.75 10.93
C ILE A 74 -17.90 32.05 11.41
N ASP A 75 -16.68 31.93 11.94
CA ASP A 75 -15.91 33.02 12.53
C ASP A 75 -14.46 33.02 12.02
N PRO A 76 -14.24 33.47 10.78
CA PRO A 76 -12.91 33.50 10.18
C PRO A 76 -11.96 34.49 10.88
N ALA A 77 -12.47 35.48 11.61
CA ALA A 77 -11.64 36.49 12.26
C ALA A 77 -10.83 35.93 13.45
N ASN A 78 -11.35 34.91 14.12
CA ASN A 78 -10.72 34.25 15.26
C ASN A 78 -10.09 32.89 14.90
N CYS A 79 -9.88 32.64 13.61
CA CYS A 79 -9.22 31.44 13.11
C CYS A 79 -7.91 31.80 12.40
N VAL A 80 -6.83 31.11 12.76
CA VAL A 80 -5.52 31.26 12.11
C VAL A 80 -5.29 30.06 11.19
N ILE A 81 -5.19 30.36 9.89
CA ILE A 81 -4.89 29.40 8.82
C ILE A 81 -3.52 29.71 8.21
N GLU A 82 -2.88 28.69 7.61
CA GLU A 82 -1.64 28.84 6.82
C GLU A 82 -0.46 29.50 7.58
N VAL A 83 -0.41 29.33 8.91
CA VAL A 83 0.58 29.99 9.78
C VAL A 83 2.03 29.75 9.35
N LYS A 84 2.31 28.57 8.77
CA LYS A 84 3.64 28.21 8.24
C LYS A 84 4.16 29.23 7.21
N ARG A 85 3.29 29.95 6.48
CA ARG A 85 3.72 30.98 5.51
C ARG A 85 4.29 32.23 6.17
N ILE A 86 3.86 32.55 7.39
CA ILE A 86 4.30 33.76 8.12
C ILE A 86 5.33 33.48 9.21
N LEU A 87 5.56 32.20 9.53
CA LEU A 87 6.53 31.75 10.53
C LEU A 87 7.95 32.24 10.26
N GLY A 88 8.66 32.69 11.30
CA GLY A 88 10.08 33.08 11.24
C GLY A 88 10.42 34.27 10.34
N ARG A 89 9.41 35.05 9.92
CA ARG A 89 9.61 36.34 9.25
C ARG A 89 9.76 37.44 10.31
N HIS A 90 10.53 38.49 10.00
CA HIS A 90 10.77 39.63 10.91
C HIS A 90 9.45 40.15 11.53
N LYS A 91 9.53 40.54 12.81
CA LYS A 91 8.37 40.94 13.64
C LYS A 91 7.48 41.92 12.86
N ARG A 92 6.29 41.47 12.48
CA ARG A 92 5.22 42.40 12.08
C ARG A 92 4.77 43.11 13.35
N GLU A 93 4.82 44.45 13.35
CA GLU A 93 4.25 45.25 14.43
C GLU A 93 2.79 44.80 14.69
N GLY A 94 2.52 44.23 15.86
CA GLY A 94 1.16 43.97 16.35
C GLY A 94 0.71 42.51 16.54
N GLY A 95 1.49 41.50 16.13
CA GLY A 95 1.15 40.07 16.34
C GLY A 95 -0.16 39.60 15.68
N LEU A 96 -0.53 38.32 15.84
CA LEU A 96 -1.83 37.79 15.39
C LEU A 96 -2.88 38.09 16.47
N LYS A 97 -3.79 39.04 16.19
CA LYS A 97 -4.84 39.46 17.12
C LYS A 97 -6.08 38.60 16.95
N VAL A 98 -6.54 37.98 18.03
CA VAL A 98 -7.76 37.17 18.09
C VAL A 98 -8.53 37.48 19.38
N GLN A 99 -9.85 37.33 19.36
CA GLN A 99 -10.67 37.33 20.56
C GLN A 99 -10.64 35.94 21.18
N PHE A 100 -10.23 35.85 22.44
CA PHE A 100 -10.18 34.60 23.19
C PHE A 100 -10.71 34.82 24.61
N LYS A 101 -11.77 34.11 24.98
CA LYS A 101 -12.47 34.27 26.28
C LYS A 101 -12.89 35.74 26.58
N GLY A 102 -13.35 36.46 25.56
CA GLY A 102 -13.81 37.85 25.69
C GLY A 102 -12.70 38.92 25.72
N GLU A 103 -11.43 38.51 25.65
CA GLU A 103 -10.27 39.41 25.63
C GLU A 103 -9.54 39.36 24.29
N THR A 104 -9.03 40.51 23.83
CA THR A 104 -8.17 40.56 22.65
C THR A 104 -6.76 40.11 23.02
N LYS A 105 -6.34 38.97 22.50
CA LYS A 105 -4.98 38.42 22.68
C LYS A 105 -4.16 38.53 21.41
N CYS A 106 -2.87 38.76 21.59
CA CYS A 106 -1.88 38.77 20.52
C CYS A 106 -1.03 37.51 20.63
N TYR A 107 -1.00 36.70 19.57
CA TYR A 107 -0.15 35.51 19.48
C TYR A 107 0.98 35.70 18.48
N HIS A 108 2.14 35.14 18.79
CA HIS A 108 3.22 34.96 17.83
C HIS A 108 2.94 33.75 16.91
N PRO A 109 3.40 33.76 15.64
CA PRO A 109 3.28 32.59 14.75
C PRO A 109 3.84 31.31 15.36
N GLU A 110 4.94 31.41 16.12
CA GLU A 110 5.59 30.32 16.85
C GLU A 110 4.64 29.67 17.86
N GLU A 111 3.80 30.47 18.53
CA GLU A 111 2.81 29.99 19.49
C GLU A 111 1.70 29.19 18.82
N ILE A 112 1.19 29.69 17.69
CA ILE A 112 0.17 29.00 16.90
C ILE A 112 0.71 27.66 16.37
N CYS A 113 1.93 27.66 15.85
CA CYS A 113 2.62 26.43 15.46
C CYS A 113 2.79 25.48 16.66
N GLY A 114 3.16 26.00 17.83
CA GLY A 114 3.28 25.23 19.06
C GLY A 114 1.97 24.58 19.49
N ILE A 115 0.84 25.25 19.32
CA ILE A 115 -0.51 24.68 19.57
C ILE A 115 -0.78 23.49 18.63
N ILE A 116 -0.46 23.61 17.35
CA ILE A 116 -0.64 22.53 16.36
C ILE A 116 0.27 21.34 16.70
N LEU A 117 1.56 21.58 16.97
CA LEU A 117 2.51 20.53 17.33
C LEU A 117 2.14 19.83 18.65
N ALA A 118 1.62 20.57 19.64
CA ALA A 118 1.13 20.00 20.89
C ALA A 118 -0.08 19.08 20.66
N HIS A 119 -0.98 19.45 19.75
CA HIS A 119 -2.11 18.60 19.37
C HIS A 119 -1.65 17.29 18.70
N LEU A 120 -0.71 17.36 17.75
CA LEU A 120 -0.12 16.17 17.11
C LEU A 120 0.61 15.27 18.11
N ARG A 121 1.34 15.86 19.08
CA ARG A 121 1.94 15.10 20.18
C ARG A 121 0.86 14.39 21.01
N SER A 122 -0.17 15.12 21.44
CA SER A 122 -1.26 14.54 22.24
C SER A 122 -1.98 13.40 21.52
N MET A 123 -2.20 13.53 20.21
CA MET A 123 -2.74 12.45 19.39
C MET A 123 -1.83 11.21 19.42
N ALA A 124 -0.52 11.40 19.26
CA ALA A 124 0.44 10.31 19.33
C ALA A 124 0.49 9.67 20.73
N GLU A 125 0.46 10.47 21.80
CA GLU A 125 0.44 9.99 23.18
C GLU A 125 -0.81 9.15 23.47
N LYS A 126 -1.99 9.58 22.99
CA LYS A 126 -3.24 8.82 23.12
C LYS A 126 -3.19 7.46 22.41
N GLN A 127 -2.67 7.41 21.19
CA GLN A 127 -2.59 6.15 20.41
C GLN A 127 -1.51 5.21 20.97
N LEU A 128 -0.39 5.75 21.47
CA LEU A 128 0.74 4.95 21.94
C LEU A 128 0.63 4.55 23.43
N GLY A 129 -0.19 5.26 24.22
CA GLY A 129 -0.34 5.04 25.66
C GLY A 129 0.89 5.42 26.48
N VAL A 130 1.85 6.15 25.90
CA VAL A 130 3.10 6.60 26.53
C VAL A 130 3.40 8.05 26.18
N SER A 131 4.13 8.76 27.05
CA SER A 131 4.49 10.15 26.77
C SER A 131 5.53 10.25 25.65
N VAL A 132 5.34 11.21 24.77
CA VAL A 132 6.18 11.45 23.59
C VAL A 132 7.00 12.71 23.81
N THR A 133 8.32 12.56 23.96
CA THR A 133 9.21 13.69 24.27
C THR A 133 10.14 14.06 23.12
N GLY A 134 10.41 13.15 22.18
CA GLY A 134 11.30 13.38 21.03
C GLY A 134 10.52 13.56 19.72
N ALA A 135 11.00 14.43 18.83
CA ALA A 135 10.44 14.58 17.48
C ALA A 135 11.49 14.86 16.41
N VAL A 136 11.24 14.36 15.20
CA VAL A 136 11.88 14.81 13.95
C VAL A 136 10.82 15.56 13.14
N ILE A 137 11.11 16.80 12.76
CA ILE A 137 10.12 17.68 12.10
C ILE A 137 10.59 18.03 10.69
N ALA A 138 9.72 17.82 9.70
CA ALA A 138 9.97 18.21 8.32
C ALA A 138 9.84 19.73 8.12
N VAL A 139 10.78 20.33 7.38
CA VAL A 139 10.74 21.74 6.98
C VAL A 139 11.06 21.89 5.48
N PRO A 140 10.55 22.93 4.80
CA PRO A 140 10.93 23.22 3.43
C PRO A 140 12.44 23.42 3.31
N ALA A 141 13.04 22.91 2.24
CA ALA A 141 14.48 22.97 2.04
C ALA A 141 14.98 24.43 2.00
N GLN A 142 14.19 25.32 1.40
CA GLN A 142 14.49 26.75 1.29
C GLN A 142 14.15 27.59 2.53
N PHE A 143 13.79 26.98 3.67
CA PHE A 143 13.63 27.73 4.92
C PHE A 143 14.93 28.39 5.35
N SER A 144 14.83 29.69 5.68
CA SER A 144 15.94 30.46 6.24
C SER A 144 16.27 30.04 7.67
N ASP A 145 17.40 30.51 8.18
CA ASP A 145 17.78 30.36 9.60
C ASP A 145 16.65 30.84 10.54
N GLY A 146 15.93 31.90 10.17
CA GLY A 146 14.79 32.42 10.93
C GLY A 146 13.62 31.48 11.04
N GLN A 147 13.26 30.87 9.92
CA GLN A 147 12.14 29.95 9.87
C GLN A 147 12.49 28.64 10.55
N ARG A 148 13.73 28.16 10.43
CA ARG A 148 14.21 26.96 11.13
C ARG A 148 14.20 27.17 12.65
N GLN A 149 14.72 28.29 13.13
CA GLN A 149 14.69 28.62 14.55
C GLN A 149 13.26 28.72 15.08
N ALA A 150 12.36 29.38 14.35
CA ALA A 150 10.96 29.51 14.75
C ALA A 150 10.23 28.15 14.87
N VAL A 151 10.59 27.14 14.06
CA VAL A 151 10.08 25.77 14.23
C VAL A 151 10.63 25.12 15.50
N LEU A 152 11.91 25.33 15.84
CA LEU A 152 12.50 24.83 17.09
C LEU A 152 11.83 25.47 18.32
N ASP A 153 11.55 26.77 18.24
CA ASP A 153 10.86 27.52 19.30
C ASP A 153 9.42 27.02 19.46
N ALA A 154 8.69 26.82 18.34
CA ALA A 154 7.35 26.23 18.34
C ALA A 154 7.33 24.81 18.94
N ALA A 155 8.32 23.97 18.63
CA ALA A 155 8.44 22.64 19.21
C ALA A 155 8.72 22.70 20.72
N THR A 156 9.53 23.66 21.17
CA THR A 156 9.78 23.92 22.59
C THR A 156 8.49 24.32 23.31
N ILE A 157 7.68 25.20 22.70
CA ILE A 157 6.35 25.59 23.20
C ILE A 157 5.42 24.37 23.30
N ALA A 158 5.47 23.49 22.31
CA ALA A 158 4.71 22.24 22.30
C ALA A 158 5.20 21.21 23.33
N GLY A 159 6.35 21.42 23.98
CA GLY A 159 6.98 20.46 24.88
C GLY A 159 7.59 19.25 24.18
N LEU A 160 8.08 19.45 22.95
CA LEU A 160 8.82 18.45 22.17
C LEU A 160 10.31 18.80 22.13
N THR A 161 11.15 17.80 22.31
CA THR A 161 12.59 17.90 22.07
C THR A 161 12.86 17.54 20.61
N VAL A 162 13.27 18.51 19.81
CA VAL A 162 13.58 18.28 18.39
C VAL A 162 14.92 17.56 18.28
N LEU A 163 14.87 16.28 17.89
CA LEU A 163 16.06 15.48 17.60
C LEU A 163 16.75 15.99 16.34
N ARG A 164 15.95 16.32 15.31
CA ARG A 164 16.45 16.83 14.03
C ARG A 164 15.34 17.56 13.25
N LEU A 165 15.69 18.66 12.60
CA LEU A 165 14.94 19.18 11.47
C LEU A 165 15.45 18.52 10.19
N ILE A 166 14.52 17.97 9.40
CA ILE A 166 14.83 17.34 8.11
C ILE A 166 14.16 18.10 6.98
N ASN A 167 14.85 18.25 5.86
CA ASN A 167 14.24 18.87 4.69
C ASN A 167 13.16 17.94 4.11
N GLU A 168 11.98 18.48 3.79
CA GLU A 168 10.87 17.76 3.15
C GLU A 168 11.30 16.86 1.97
N PRO A 169 12.04 17.35 0.96
CA PRO A 169 12.49 16.50 -0.14
C PRO A 169 13.49 15.41 0.28
N THR A 170 14.26 15.63 1.35
CA THR A 170 15.18 14.63 1.92
C THR A 170 14.41 13.53 2.63
N ALA A 171 13.39 13.87 3.43
CA ALA A 171 12.49 12.90 4.04
C ALA A 171 11.76 12.05 2.97
N ALA A 172 11.24 12.69 1.92
CA ALA A 172 10.63 12.01 0.80
C ALA A 172 11.60 11.02 0.10
N ALA A 173 12.87 11.39 -0.08
CA ALA A 173 13.88 10.49 -0.64
C ALA A 173 14.15 9.26 0.24
N ILE A 174 14.23 9.46 1.57
CA ILE A 174 14.42 8.36 2.55
C ILE A 174 13.28 7.34 2.49
N SER A 175 12.03 7.81 2.32
CA SER A 175 10.85 6.93 2.27
C SER A 175 10.92 5.88 1.15
N ILE A 176 11.59 6.18 0.04
CA ILE A 176 11.77 5.27 -1.09
C ILE A 176 12.99 4.37 -0.91
N GLY A 177 14.10 4.91 -0.41
CA GLY A 177 15.39 4.21 -0.41
C GLY A 177 15.45 2.99 0.51
N ILE A 178 14.55 2.88 1.48
CA ILE A 178 14.47 1.71 2.39
C ILE A 178 14.00 0.43 1.70
N ASN A 179 13.04 0.53 0.77
CA ASN A 179 12.40 -0.64 0.16
C ASN A 179 13.06 -1.05 -1.18
N LYS A 180 13.95 -0.23 -1.73
CA LYS A 180 14.63 -0.50 -3.00
C LYS A 180 16.02 -1.07 -2.74
N LYS A 181 16.27 -2.31 -3.15
CA LYS A 181 17.64 -2.84 -3.34
C LYS A 181 18.25 -2.15 -4.56
N LEU A 182 18.88 -1.00 -4.33
CA LEU A 182 19.50 -0.21 -5.40
C LEU A 182 20.86 -0.82 -5.78
N ILE A 183 21.09 -1.02 -7.07
CA ILE A 183 22.37 -1.43 -7.62
C ILE A 183 23.11 -0.17 -8.10
N GLY A 184 24.23 0.15 -7.46
CA GLY A 184 25.07 1.30 -7.80
C GLY A 184 24.54 2.65 -7.29
N GLU A 185 25.24 3.73 -7.68
CA GLU A 185 24.88 5.11 -7.36
C GLU A 185 23.70 5.57 -8.23
N GLN A 186 22.61 6.03 -7.60
CA GLN A 186 21.39 6.45 -8.28
C GLN A 186 21.13 7.94 -8.02
N TYR A 187 20.71 8.67 -9.04
CA TYR A 187 20.32 10.08 -8.93
C TYR A 187 18.80 10.20 -8.97
N VAL A 188 18.21 10.74 -7.91
CA VAL A 188 16.77 10.93 -7.78
C VAL A 188 16.48 12.41 -7.71
N LEU A 189 15.56 12.89 -8.55
CA LEU A 189 15.00 14.24 -8.41
C LEU A 189 13.73 14.16 -7.58
N VAL A 190 13.67 14.95 -6.51
CA VAL A 190 12.47 15.08 -5.66
C VAL A 190 11.92 16.48 -5.81
N CYS A 191 10.68 16.58 -6.32
CA CYS A 191 9.89 17.79 -6.43
C CYS A 191 8.78 17.74 -5.37
N SER A 192 8.95 18.46 -4.26
CA SER A 192 7.93 18.65 -3.23
C SER A 192 7.08 19.87 -3.57
N PHE A 193 5.84 19.63 -4.00
CA PHE A 193 4.88 20.68 -4.31
C PHE A 193 3.71 20.64 -3.31
N GLY A 194 3.87 21.36 -2.21
CA GLY A 194 2.93 21.36 -1.09
C GLY A 194 1.86 22.46 -1.19
N GLY A 195 1.21 22.74 -0.05
CA GLY A 195 0.18 23.77 0.06
C GLY A 195 0.71 25.20 -0.06
N GLY A 196 1.93 25.49 0.40
CA GLY A 196 2.46 26.87 0.40
C GLY A 196 3.89 27.05 -0.12
N PHE A 197 4.61 25.96 -0.37
CA PHE A 197 6.03 25.94 -0.72
C PHE A 197 6.27 24.94 -1.86
N LEU A 198 7.24 25.25 -2.72
CA LEU A 198 7.81 24.36 -3.73
C LEU A 198 9.28 24.15 -3.40
N ASP A 199 9.72 22.90 -3.28
CA ASP A 199 11.12 22.54 -3.17
C ASP A 199 11.49 21.46 -4.20
N VAL A 200 12.62 21.65 -4.87
CA VAL A 200 13.20 20.69 -5.80
C VAL A 200 14.62 20.37 -5.35
N SER A 201 14.88 19.10 -5.06
CA SER A 201 16.21 18.64 -4.66
C SER A 201 16.66 17.45 -5.49
N ILE A 202 17.96 17.42 -5.80
CA ILE A 202 18.59 16.28 -6.45
C ILE A 202 19.36 15.52 -5.39
N VAL A 203 18.97 14.28 -5.15
CA VAL A 203 19.51 13.40 -4.12
C VAL A 203 20.22 12.24 -4.79
N THR A 204 21.41 11.95 -4.33
CA THR A 204 22.14 10.75 -4.72
C THR A 204 21.94 9.68 -3.65
N ILE A 205 21.56 8.47 -4.06
CA ILE A 205 21.32 7.33 -3.19
C ILE A 205 22.29 6.21 -3.55
N TYR A 206 23.09 5.76 -2.58
CA TYR A 206 24.00 4.61 -2.73
C TYR A 206 24.20 3.92 -1.38
N ASN A 207 24.05 2.58 -1.30
CA ASN A 207 24.32 1.80 -0.08
C ASN A 207 23.77 2.42 1.24
N GLY A 208 22.51 2.88 1.25
CA GLY A 208 21.89 3.50 2.44
C GLY A 208 22.30 4.96 2.70
N VAL A 209 23.21 5.54 1.90
CA VAL A 209 23.61 6.95 1.95
C VAL A 209 22.73 7.80 1.05
N PHE A 210 22.12 8.85 1.61
CA PHE A 210 21.33 9.87 0.91
C PHE A 210 22.07 11.20 0.95
N GLN A 211 22.62 11.62 -0.17
CA GLN A 211 23.35 12.89 -0.24
C GLN A 211 22.63 13.87 -1.17
N VAL A 212 22.18 14.99 -0.62
CA VAL A 212 21.65 16.09 -1.42
C VAL A 212 22.80 16.73 -2.20
N LYS A 213 22.68 16.84 -3.53
CA LYS A 213 23.68 17.46 -4.41
C LYS A 213 23.38 18.92 -4.70
N ALA A 214 22.10 19.24 -4.85
CA ALA A 214 21.63 20.61 -5.01
C ALA A 214 20.17 20.71 -4.63
N SER A 215 19.78 21.92 -4.22
CA SER A 215 18.38 22.28 -3.97
C SER A 215 18.03 23.62 -4.63
N SER A 216 16.77 23.76 -5.00
CA SER A 216 16.12 24.99 -5.47
C SER A 216 14.67 24.99 -4.98
N GLY A 217 14.03 26.13 -4.89
CA GLY A 217 12.64 26.18 -4.48
C GLY A 217 12.11 27.60 -4.37
N ASP A 218 10.85 27.69 -3.99
CA ASP A 218 10.07 28.91 -3.97
C ASP A 218 9.17 28.98 -2.74
N THR A 219 9.39 30.00 -1.92
CA THR A 219 8.66 30.19 -0.65
C THR A 219 7.26 30.82 -0.82
N LYS A 220 6.88 31.16 -2.05
CA LYS A 220 5.62 31.83 -2.41
C LYS A 220 4.93 31.10 -3.58
N LEU A 221 5.03 29.77 -3.60
CA LEU A 221 4.43 28.93 -4.63
C LEU A 221 3.93 27.63 -4.01
N GLY A 222 2.62 27.39 -4.06
CA GLY A 222 1.95 26.21 -3.54
C GLY A 222 0.47 26.17 -3.93
N GLY A 223 -0.25 25.16 -3.45
CA GLY A 223 -1.68 24.99 -3.71
C GLY A 223 -2.55 26.20 -3.30
N VAL A 224 -2.17 26.91 -2.25
CA VAL A 224 -2.84 28.14 -1.76
C VAL A 224 -2.75 29.28 -2.78
N ASP A 225 -1.65 29.38 -3.53
CA ASP A 225 -1.48 30.43 -4.54
C ASP A 225 -2.36 30.15 -5.75
N ILE A 226 -2.58 28.88 -6.07
CA ILE A 226 -3.53 28.43 -7.10
C ILE A 226 -4.96 28.77 -6.64
N ASP A 227 -5.32 28.44 -5.39
CA ASP A 227 -6.62 28.79 -4.82
C ASP A 227 -6.85 30.31 -4.88
N LYS A 228 -5.82 31.10 -4.58
CA LYS A 228 -5.87 32.56 -4.67
C LYS A 228 -6.16 33.03 -6.11
N ARG A 229 -5.56 32.42 -7.14
CA ARG A 229 -5.86 32.79 -8.55
C ARG A 229 -7.31 32.53 -8.92
N LEU A 230 -7.88 31.44 -8.43
CA LEU A 230 -9.30 31.12 -8.64
C LEU A 230 -10.21 32.09 -7.90
N VAL A 231 -9.90 32.40 -6.63
CA VAL A 231 -10.64 33.40 -5.84
C VAL A 231 -10.58 34.77 -6.51
N ASP A 232 -9.40 35.25 -6.90
CA ASP A 232 -9.21 36.55 -7.56
C ASP A 232 -9.95 36.60 -8.92
N HIS A 233 -10.06 35.47 -9.62
CA HIS A 233 -10.88 35.36 -10.82
C HIS A 233 -12.37 35.51 -10.51
N PHE A 234 -12.91 34.74 -9.56
CA PHE A 234 -14.34 34.82 -9.23
C PHE A 234 -14.75 36.14 -8.56
N VAL A 235 -13.86 36.77 -7.78
CA VAL A 235 -14.08 38.13 -7.27
C VAL A 235 -14.22 39.12 -8.43
N ARG A 236 -13.39 39.02 -9.48
CA ARG A 236 -13.55 39.85 -10.69
C ARG A 236 -14.85 39.56 -11.42
N VAL A 237 -15.20 38.29 -11.59
CA VAL A 237 -16.46 37.88 -12.23
C VAL A 237 -17.67 38.45 -11.47
N LEU A 238 -17.69 38.39 -10.14
CA LEU A 238 -18.78 38.97 -9.32
C LEU A 238 -18.84 40.50 -9.47
N LYS A 239 -17.69 41.18 -9.50
CA LYS A 239 -17.63 42.63 -9.74
C LYS A 239 -18.14 43.00 -11.14
N GLU A 240 -17.79 42.24 -12.16
CA GLU A 240 -18.17 42.53 -13.55
C GLU A 240 -19.62 42.17 -13.85
N THR A 241 -20.13 41.06 -13.32
CA THR A 241 -21.48 40.54 -13.63
C THR A 241 -22.57 41.05 -12.70
N GLN A 242 -22.26 41.24 -11.42
CA GLN A 242 -23.22 41.61 -10.38
C GLN A 242 -22.88 42.93 -9.67
N SER A 243 -21.76 43.60 -10.04
CA SER A 243 -21.26 44.81 -9.35
C SER A 243 -21.04 44.62 -7.84
N LEU A 244 -20.80 43.38 -7.40
CA LEU A 244 -20.65 43.01 -5.98
C LEU A 244 -19.17 42.87 -5.61
N ASP A 245 -18.72 43.62 -4.59
CA ASP A 245 -17.38 43.50 -4.02
C ASP A 245 -17.40 42.82 -2.64
N ILE A 246 -17.06 41.54 -2.61
CA ILE A 246 -17.03 40.73 -1.38
C ILE A 246 -15.71 40.84 -0.60
N THR A 247 -14.71 41.60 -1.08
CA THR A 247 -13.35 41.57 -0.51
C THR A 247 -13.25 42.03 0.95
N ARG A 248 -14.25 42.77 1.45
CA ARG A 248 -14.31 43.24 2.85
C ARG A 248 -15.08 42.29 3.76
N ASP A 249 -15.79 41.31 3.21
CA ASP A 249 -16.56 40.32 3.97
C ASP A 249 -15.71 39.05 4.17
N GLY A 250 -15.28 38.83 5.41
CA GLY A 250 -14.47 37.67 5.77
C GLY A 250 -15.19 36.33 5.58
N ILE A 251 -16.50 36.28 5.82
CA ILE A 251 -17.31 35.06 5.72
C ILE A 251 -17.52 34.71 4.24
N ALA A 252 -17.89 35.71 3.43
CA ALA A 252 -18.06 35.52 1.98
C ALA A 252 -16.76 35.08 1.29
N MET A 253 -15.65 35.74 1.62
CA MET A 253 -14.33 35.37 1.12
C MET A 253 -13.92 33.96 1.55
N ARG A 254 -14.29 33.54 2.76
CA ARG A 254 -14.03 32.19 3.26
C ARG A 254 -14.85 31.15 2.50
N LYS A 255 -16.17 31.37 2.33
CA LYS A 255 -17.05 30.51 1.51
C LYS A 255 -16.46 30.34 0.10
N LEU A 256 -16.11 31.44 -0.56
CA LEU A 256 -15.53 31.41 -1.91
C LEU A 256 -14.21 30.64 -1.96
N ARG A 257 -13.30 30.88 -1.01
CA ARG A 257 -12.01 30.16 -0.93
C ARG A 257 -12.20 28.66 -0.75
N LYS A 258 -13.12 28.25 0.13
CA LYS A 258 -13.45 26.83 0.35
C LYS A 258 -13.97 26.18 -0.93
N THR A 259 -14.90 26.83 -1.64
CA THR A 259 -15.43 26.32 -2.90
C THR A 259 -14.36 26.26 -4.00
N CYS A 260 -13.47 27.26 -4.08
CA CYS A 260 -12.36 27.25 -5.06
C CYS A 260 -11.37 26.10 -4.80
N GLU A 261 -11.01 25.84 -3.54
CA GLU A 261 -10.13 24.73 -3.16
C GLU A 261 -10.78 23.38 -3.50
N GLN A 262 -12.07 23.22 -3.21
CA GLN A 262 -12.84 22.03 -3.58
C GLN A 262 -12.92 21.85 -5.11
N ALA A 263 -13.18 22.94 -5.85
CA ALA A 263 -13.20 22.93 -7.31
C ALA A 263 -11.84 22.51 -7.90
N LYS A 264 -10.73 23.07 -7.39
CA LYS A 264 -9.36 22.68 -7.76
C LYS A 264 -9.11 21.19 -7.53
N ARG A 265 -9.52 20.66 -6.38
CA ARG A 265 -9.38 19.22 -6.06
C ARG A 265 -10.16 18.34 -7.03
N THR A 266 -11.42 18.68 -7.30
CA THR A 266 -12.28 17.94 -8.26
C THR A 266 -11.68 17.97 -9.68
N LEU A 267 -11.18 19.14 -10.11
CA LEU A 267 -10.50 19.32 -11.39
C LEU A 267 -9.16 18.59 -11.48
N SER A 268 -8.63 18.00 -10.42
CA SER A 268 -7.49 17.09 -10.56
C SER A 268 -7.90 15.76 -11.22
N TYR A 269 -9.19 15.40 -11.17
CA TYR A 269 -9.71 14.13 -11.69
C TYR A 269 -10.70 14.33 -12.85
N THR A 270 -11.54 15.36 -12.82
CA THR A 270 -12.54 15.67 -13.88
C THR A 270 -12.06 16.76 -14.83
N SER A 271 -12.70 16.96 -15.99
CA SER A 271 -12.33 18.02 -16.94
C SER A 271 -12.94 19.40 -16.63
N GLN A 272 -14.08 19.41 -15.95
CA GLN A 272 -14.82 20.61 -15.57
C GLN A 272 -15.57 20.37 -14.25
N VAL A 273 -15.95 21.45 -13.57
CA VAL A 273 -16.74 21.44 -12.34
C VAL A 273 -17.65 22.67 -12.30
N ALA A 274 -18.89 22.49 -11.83
CA ALA A 274 -19.77 23.61 -11.53
C ALA A 274 -19.39 24.20 -10.17
N VAL A 275 -19.12 25.51 -10.14
CA VAL A 275 -18.83 26.30 -8.95
C VAL A 275 -20.12 27.03 -8.59
N GLU A 276 -20.81 26.51 -7.59
CA GLU A 276 -22.12 27.02 -7.15
C GLU A 276 -22.05 27.39 -5.67
N ILE A 277 -22.43 28.62 -5.34
CA ILE A 277 -22.57 29.11 -3.97
C ILE A 277 -23.90 29.84 -3.87
N GLU A 278 -24.85 29.21 -3.18
CA GLU A 278 -26.10 29.84 -2.78
C GLU A 278 -25.87 30.80 -1.62
N ASP A 279 -26.55 31.95 -1.65
CA ASP A 279 -26.48 33.00 -0.63
C ASP A 279 -25.03 33.32 -0.18
N LEU A 280 -24.24 33.82 -1.13
CA LEU A 280 -22.87 34.23 -0.90
C LEU A 280 -22.84 35.44 0.04
N VAL A 281 -23.55 36.51 -0.34
CA VAL A 281 -23.78 37.75 0.44
C VAL A 281 -25.12 38.36 0.03
N ASP A 282 -25.94 38.76 1.01
CA ASP A 282 -27.19 39.51 0.80
C ASP A 282 -28.09 38.94 -0.32
N GLY A 283 -28.26 37.61 -0.38
CA GLY A 283 -29.08 36.93 -1.38
C GLY A 283 -28.47 36.79 -2.77
N HIS A 284 -27.24 37.26 -3.01
CA HIS A 284 -26.51 37.06 -4.26
C HIS A 284 -25.88 35.68 -4.31
N SER A 285 -26.05 34.96 -5.42
CA SER A 285 -25.46 33.64 -5.65
C SER A 285 -24.38 33.68 -6.73
N LEU A 286 -23.39 32.80 -6.61
CA LEU A 286 -22.40 32.53 -7.66
C LEU A 286 -22.77 31.22 -8.35
N SER A 287 -22.88 31.22 -9.67
CA SER A 287 -22.95 30.00 -10.49
C SER A 287 -22.09 30.18 -11.73
N SER A 288 -21.10 29.32 -11.89
CA SER A 288 -20.17 29.34 -13.02
C SER A 288 -19.58 27.95 -13.25
N ILE A 289 -19.08 27.69 -14.46
CA ILE A 289 -18.39 26.43 -14.79
C ILE A 289 -16.90 26.73 -14.90
N LEU A 290 -16.11 26.03 -14.10
CA LEU A 290 -14.65 26.09 -14.15
C LEU A 290 -14.11 24.85 -14.86
N THR A 291 -13.29 25.06 -15.89
CA THR A 291 -12.64 23.96 -16.63
C THR A 291 -11.14 23.85 -16.29
N LYS A 292 -10.53 22.70 -16.58
CA LYS A 292 -9.07 22.52 -16.48
C LYS A 292 -8.30 23.59 -17.27
N ASP A 293 -8.74 23.88 -18.49
CA ASP A 293 -8.08 24.87 -19.35
C ASP A 293 -8.13 26.28 -18.74
N ASN A 294 -9.21 26.63 -18.02
CA ASN A 294 -9.27 27.90 -17.28
C ASN A 294 -8.23 27.94 -16.16
N VAL A 295 -8.07 26.86 -15.38
CA VAL A 295 -7.06 26.80 -14.31
C VAL A 295 -5.65 26.86 -14.90
N ASP A 296 -5.40 26.14 -15.99
CA ASP A 296 -4.13 26.11 -16.70
C ASP A 296 -3.73 27.50 -17.19
N GLU A 297 -4.67 28.27 -17.75
CA GLU A 297 -4.41 29.63 -18.20
C GLU A 297 -4.23 30.60 -17.01
N LEU A 298 -5.11 30.53 -16.00
CA LEU A 298 -5.06 31.40 -14.82
C LEU A 298 -3.79 31.20 -13.98
N CYS A 299 -3.20 30.01 -14.02
CA CYS A 299 -2.04 29.60 -13.22
C CYS A 299 -0.80 29.30 -14.05
N LYS A 300 -0.78 29.67 -15.34
CA LYS A 300 0.29 29.35 -16.29
C LYS A 300 1.68 29.74 -15.77
N ASP A 301 1.82 30.97 -15.29
CA ASP A 301 3.08 31.50 -14.74
C ASP A 301 3.54 30.76 -13.48
N LEU A 302 2.60 30.26 -12.67
CA LEU A 302 2.91 29.46 -11.48
C LEU A 302 3.45 28.08 -11.87
N PHE A 303 2.87 27.45 -12.89
CA PHE A 303 3.32 26.16 -13.40
C PHE A 303 4.67 26.24 -14.13
N GLU A 304 4.90 27.31 -14.88
CA GLU A 304 6.20 27.59 -15.53
C GLU A 304 7.32 27.77 -14.49
N ARG A 305 7.03 28.43 -13.34
CA ARG A 305 7.98 28.53 -12.22
C ARG A 305 8.39 27.18 -11.64
N VAL A 306 7.50 26.17 -11.64
CA VAL A 306 7.86 24.82 -11.20
C VAL A 306 9.01 24.26 -12.04
N ILE A 307 8.89 24.34 -13.37
CA ILE A 307 9.92 23.84 -14.29
C ILE A 307 11.21 24.65 -14.19
N LEU A 308 11.13 25.97 -14.00
CA LEU A 308 12.29 26.83 -13.76
C LEU A 308 13.13 26.35 -12.56
N HIS A 309 12.48 25.93 -11.47
CA HIS A 309 13.17 25.41 -10.30
C HIS A 309 13.77 24.02 -10.52
N VAL A 310 13.13 23.17 -11.34
CA VAL A 310 13.69 21.89 -11.79
C VAL A 310 14.96 22.08 -12.61
N GLU A 311 14.93 22.97 -13.61
CA GLU A 311 16.11 23.33 -14.41
C GLU A 311 17.22 23.89 -13.53
N THR A 312 16.86 24.74 -12.57
CA THR A 312 17.82 25.37 -11.68
C THR A 312 18.48 24.36 -10.75
N ALA A 313 17.74 23.38 -10.23
CA ALA A 313 18.30 22.28 -9.44
C ALA A 313 19.29 21.45 -10.28
N LEU A 314 18.93 21.06 -11.50
CA LEU A 314 19.81 20.32 -12.42
C LEU A 314 21.11 21.07 -12.74
N ARG A 315 20.98 22.36 -13.08
CA ARG A 315 22.13 23.24 -13.37
C ARG A 315 23.05 23.36 -12.16
N ARG A 316 22.49 23.52 -10.96
CA ARG A 316 23.25 23.60 -9.69
C ARG A 316 23.94 22.28 -9.36
N ALA A 317 23.30 21.14 -9.60
CA ALA A 317 23.90 19.82 -9.42
C ALA A 317 24.94 19.49 -10.50
N ARG A 318 25.03 20.30 -11.57
CA ARG A 318 25.83 20.03 -12.78
C ARG A 318 25.49 18.66 -13.37
N LYS A 319 24.20 18.35 -13.41
CA LYS A 319 23.66 17.09 -13.95
C LYS A 319 22.75 17.38 -15.12
N ASP A 320 22.84 16.50 -16.11
CA ASP A 320 21.95 16.52 -17.25
C ASP A 320 20.64 15.77 -16.90
N ARG A 321 19.52 16.19 -17.49
CA ARG A 321 18.21 15.57 -17.26
C ARG A 321 18.17 14.07 -17.55
N PHE A 322 18.98 13.58 -18.50
CA PHE A 322 19.10 12.17 -18.85
C PHE A 322 19.79 11.33 -17.75
N THR A 323 20.54 11.96 -16.84
CA THR A 323 21.23 11.27 -15.73
C THR A 323 20.33 10.96 -14.55
N MET A 324 19.11 11.52 -14.51
CA MET A 324 18.15 11.24 -13.45
C MET A 324 17.62 9.82 -13.60
N HIS A 325 17.72 9.01 -12.55
CA HIS A 325 17.26 7.62 -12.56
C HIS A 325 15.79 7.53 -12.17
N ASP A 326 15.37 8.34 -11.19
CA ASP A 326 13.98 8.41 -10.73
C ASP A 326 13.55 9.87 -10.53
N ILE A 327 12.27 10.14 -10.73
CA ILE A 327 11.67 11.48 -10.62
C ILE A 327 10.44 11.37 -9.73
N MET A 328 10.52 11.95 -8.54
CA MET A 328 9.51 11.88 -7.51
C MET A 328 8.80 13.24 -7.41
N LEU A 329 7.47 13.21 -7.49
CA LEU A 329 6.62 14.37 -7.25
C LEU A 329 5.79 14.10 -5.99
N VAL A 330 6.01 14.87 -4.93
CA VAL A 330 5.38 14.70 -3.62
C VAL A 330 4.65 15.96 -3.16
N GLY A 331 3.81 15.82 -2.14
CA GLY A 331 2.99 16.90 -1.57
C GLY A 331 1.62 17.04 -2.23
N GLU A 332 0.71 17.76 -1.58
CA GLU A 332 -0.72 17.80 -1.96
C GLU A 332 -0.97 18.34 -3.38
N SER A 333 -0.17 19.31 -3.83
CA SER A 333 -0.30 19.91 -5.16
C SER A 333 0.32 19.06 -6.25
N SER A 334 0.98 17.93 -5.91
CA SER A 334 1.48 16.94 -6.87
C SER A 334 0.38 16.32 -7.74
N ARG A 335 -0.86 16.32 -7.25
CA ARG A 335 -2.02 15.70 -7.91
C ARG A 335 -2.54 16.51 -9.11
N ILE A 336 -2.04 17.73 -9.29
CA ILE A 336 -2.44 18.62 -10.39
C ILE A 336 -1.93 18.04 -11.71
N PRO A 337 -2.81 17.62 -12.65
CA PRO A 337 -2.40 16.93 -13.86
C PRO A 337 -1.45 17.76 -14.73
N ARG A 338 -1.66 19.08 -14.80
CA ARG A 338 -0.82 19.99 -15.59
C ARG A 338 0.64 19.95 -15.16
N VAL A 339 0.91 19.92 -13.85
CA VAL A 339 2.26 19.84 -13.30
C VAL A 339 2.90 18.48 -13.61
N GLN A 340 2.15 17.40 -13.46
CA GLN A 340 2.63 16.04 -13.81
C GLN A 340 2.99 15.94 -15.29
N ILE A 341 2.16 16.47 -16.18
CA ILE A 341 2.38 16.50 -17.62
C ILE A 341 3.63 17.31 -17.94
N MET A 342 3.73 18.55 -17.44
CA MET A 342 4.88 19.42 -17.71
C MET A 342 6.19 18.81 -17.20
N LEU A 343 6.18 18.18 -16.03
CA LEU A 343 7.37 17.52 -15.48
C LEU A 343 7.74 16.29 -16.31
N SER A 344 6.77 15.46 -16.72
CA SER A 344 7.00 14.31 -17.59
C SER A 344 7.53 14.74 -18.96
N GLU A 345 6.96 15.76 -19.58
CA GLU A 345 7.41 16.33 -20.85
C GLU A 345 8.83 16.88 -20.76
N PHE A 346 9.17 17.57 -19.68
CA PHE A 346 10.52 18.09 -19.43
C PHE A 346 11.57 16.96 -19.39
N PHE A 347 11.20 15.78 -18.88
CA PHE A 347 12.02 14.57 -18.83
C PHE A 347 11.70 13.58 -19.97
N ASP A 348 11.37 14.08 -21.17
CA ASP A 348 11.18 13.28 -22.39
C ASP A 348 10.11 12.19 -22.26
N ARG A 349 8.99 12.54 -21.61
CA ARG A 349 7.80 11.69 -21.36
C ARG A 349 8.08 10.47 -20.48
N ARG A 350 9.08 10.56 -19.60
CA ARG A 350 9.31 9.53 -18.57
C ARG A 350 8.21 9.53 -17.52
N SER A 351 7.93 8.34 -16.99
CA SER A 351 7.00 8.16 -15.89
C SER A 351 7.56 8.74 -14.59
N LEU A 352 6.70 9.40 -13.83
CA LEU A 352 7.00 9.82 -12.45
C LEU A 352 6.88 8.60 -11.51
N SER A 353 7.66 8.59 -10.43
CA SER A 353 7.69 7.50 -9.45
C SER A 353 6.35 7.37 -8.73
N SER A 354 5.76 6.17 -8.73
CA SER A 354 4.49 5.85 -8.05
C SER A 354 4.66 4.86 -6.90
N SER A 355 5.90 4.57 -6.47
CA SER A 355 6.17 3.51 -5.49
C SER A 355 5.78 3.86 -4.04
N VAL A 356 5.54 5.14 -3.75
CA VAL A 356 5.15 5.63 -2.42
C VAL A 356 4.03 6.66 -2.61
N ASN A 357 3.05 6.67 -1.70
CA ASN A 357 1.99 7.67 -1.68
C ASN A 357 2.58 9.08 -1.55
N SER A 358 2.27 9.96 -2.51
CA SER A 358 2.80 11.32 -2.61
C SER A 358 2.52 12.18 -1.37
N ASP A 359 1.41 11.91 -0.70
CA ASP A 359 0.93 12.70 0.45
C ASP A 359 1.52 12.21 1.78
N GLU A 360 2.03 10.97 1.82
CA GLU A 360 2.54 10.32 3.04
C GLU A 360 4.06 10.19 3.05
N ALA A 361 4.72 10.33 1.90
CA ALA A 361 6.16 10.12 1.77
C ALA A 361 7.01 10.94 2.76
N ILE A 362 6.60 12.18 3.08
CA ILE A 362 7.32 13.06 4.00
C ILE A 362 7.19 12.54 5.44
N VAL A 363 5.97 12.23 5.91
CA VAL A 363 5.76 11.72 7.28
C VAL A 363 6.38 10.33 7.47
N VAL A 364 6.38 9.49 6.44
CA VAL A 364 7.08 8.19 6.47
C VAL A 364 8.59 8.42 6.63
N GLY A 365 9.17 9.32 5.83
CA GLY A 365 10.59 9.67 5.91
C GLY A 365 10.99 10.25 7.26
N THR A 366 10.17 11.12 7.87
CA THR A 366 10.45 11.66 9.20
C THR A 366 10.30 10.64 10.31
N ALA A 367 9.33 9.72 10.21
CA ALA A 367 9.17 8.62 11.16
C ALA A 367 10.38 7.68 11.15
N ILE A 368 10.88 7.33 9.96
CA ILE A 368 12.12 6.56 9.80
C ILE A 368 13.31 7.29 10.43
N ALA A 369 13.48 8.58 10.13
CA ALA A 369 14.56 9.38 10.71
C ALA A 369 14.45 9.47 12.23
N ALA A 370 13.24 9.54 12.80
CA ALA A 370 13.01 9.48 14.23
C ALA A 370 13.40 8.11 14.82
N GLY A 371 13.07 7.00 14.14
CA GLY A 371 13.52 5.65 14.49
C GLY A 371 15.05 5.52 14.56
N ILE A 372 15.75 6.04 13.55
CA ILE A 372 17.22 6.05 13.52
C ILE A 372 17.79 6.85 14.71
N LEU A 373 17.27 8.06 14.96
CA LEU A 373 17.80 8.96 16.00
C LEU A 373 17.41 8.55 17.43
N SER A 374 16.34 7.77 17.59
CA SER A 374 15.95 7.16 18.88
C SER A 374 16.69 5.86 19.19
N GLY A 375 17.49 5.36 18.24
CA GLY A 375 18.34 4.19 18.44
C GLY A 375 17.66 2.84 18.19
N ASP A 376 16.61 2.79 17.36
CA ASP A 376 15.99 1.53 16.93
C ASP A 376 17.02 0.66 16.19
N LYS A 377 17.13 -0.61 16.62
CA LYS A 377 18.14 -1.57 16.14
C LYS A 377 17.62 -2.49 15.01
N SER A 378 16.49 -2.16 14.41
CA SER A 378 15.94 -2.91 13.27
C SER A 378 16.92 -2.90 12.09
N CYS A 379 17.19 -4.08 11.51
CA CYS A 379 18.18 -4.23 10.41
C CYS A 379 17.88 -3.39 9.17
N ALA A 380 16.62 -2.96 8.97
CA ALA A 380 16.21 -2.17 7.83
C ALA A 380 16.71 -0.72 7.84
N ILE A 381 17.09 -0.17 9.00
CA ILE A 381 17.40 1.26 9.15
C ILE A 381 18.76 1.58 9.76
N GLN A 382 19.51 0.58 10.23
CA GLN A 382 20.79 0.78 10.91
C GLN A 382 21.87 1.42 10.03
N ASP A 383 21.86 1.13 8.71
CA ASP A 383 22.89 1.60 7.78
C ASP A 383 22.50 2.90 7.04
N LEU A 384 21.39 3.55 7.43
CA LEU A 384 20.89 4.74 6.74
C LEU A 384 21.58 6.01 7.25
N LEU A 385 22.16 6.77 6.32
CA LEU A 385 22.82 8.05 6.60
C LEU A 385 22.36 9.10 5.60
N TRP A 386 22.13 10.34 6.04
CA TRP A 386 21.77 11.43 5.15
C TRP A 386 22.56 12.73 5.41
N TRP A 387 22.82 13.45 4.32
CA TRP A 387 23.53 14.72 4.32
C TRP A 387 22.72 15.78 3.57
N ASP A 388 22.33 16.82 4.28
CA ASP A 388 21.67 18.01 3.76
C ASP A 388 22.67 19.13 3.46
N LEU A 389 22.18 20.19 2.81
CA LEU A 389 22.97 21.34 2.39
C LEU A 389 22.43 22.65 2.96
N VAL A 390 23.29 23.66 3.02
CA VAL A 390 22.90 25.06 3.23
C VAL A 390 22.12 25.58 2.00
N PRO A 391 20.88 26.08 2.13
CA PRO A 391 20.04 26.43 0.98
C PRO A 391 20.48 27.72 0.26
N ARG A 392 21.04 28.69 0.99
CA ARG A 392 21.45 30.01 0.48
C ARG A 392 22.76 30.44 1.14
N SER A 393 23.53 31.25 0.41
CA SER A 393 24.81 31.73 0.90
C SER A 393 24.61 32.67 2.09
N ILE A 394 25.46 32.56 3.10
CA ILE A 394 25.50 33.44 4.26
C ILE A 394 26.66 34.41 4.06
N GLY A 395 26.35 35.70 4.07
CA GLY A 395 27.29 36.78 3.87
C GLY A 395 27.31 37.78 5.02
N MET A 396 28.37 38.59 5.07
CA MET A 396 28.59 39.62 6.08
C MET A 396 28.99 40.94 5.41
N ILE A 397 28.51 42.05 6.00
CA ILE A 397 28.89 43.42 5.65
C ILE A 397 29.34 44.16 6.92
N GLY A 398 30.41 44.95 6.82
CA GLY A 398 30.77 45.95 7.85
C GLY A 398 30.01 47.25 7.62
N GLU A 399 29.68 48.00 8.68
CA GLU A 399 28.97 49.28 8.52
C GLU A 399 29.81 50.27 7.70
N VAL A 400 29.29 50.65 6.53
CA VAL A 400 29.77 51.83 5.81
C VAL A 400 29.16 53.04 6.53
N SER A 401 30.02 53.93 7.00
CA SER A 401 29.66 55.20 7.64
C SER A 401 28.56 55.95 6.87
N GLU A 402 27.55 56.44 7.59
CA GLU A 402 26.34 57.13 7.10
C GLU A 402 26.58 58.38 6.22
N GLU A 403 27.84 58.77 5.99
CA GLU A 403 28.22 59.93 5.16
C GLU A 403 28.19 59.67 3.64
N ALA A 404 27.97 58.42 3.20
CA ALA A 404 27.77 58.08 1.79
C ALA A 404 26.25 57.96 1.49
N GLY A 405 25.61 59.09 1.17
CA GLY A 405 24.16 59.16 0.97
C GLY A 405 23.63 58.25 -0.15
N ASP A 406 22.42 57.71 0.07
CA ASP A 406 21.33 57.28 -0.85
C ASP A 406 21.64 56.90 -2.31
N GLY A 407 22.83 56.34 -2.57
CA GLY A 407 23.23 55.77 -3.85
C GLY A 407 23.27 54.26 -3.79
N ASP A 408 22.64 53.62 -4.77
CA ASP A 408 22.54 52.20 -5.13
C ASP A 408 23.91 51.49 -5.36
N GLY A 409 24.90 51.74 -4.50
CA GLY A 409 26.31 51.36 -4.69
C GLY A 409 27.00 50.87 -3.42
N GLY A 410 26.26 50.25 -2.49
CA GLY A 410 26.85 49.59 -1.33
C GLY A 410 27.72 48.39 -1.73
N GLU A 411 28.82 48.14 -0.99
CA GLU A 411 29.65 46.95 -1.23
C GLU A 411 28.82 45.65 -1.10
N PRO A 412 29.01 44.68 -2.00
CA PRO A 412 28.26 43.43 -1.95
C PRO A 412 28.62 42.63 -0.69
N PRO A 413 27.68 41.83 -0.12
CA PRO A 413 27.97 41.02 1.05
C PRO A 413 29.12 40.05 0.79
N ARG A 414 30.10 40.03 1.70
CA ARG A 414 31.18 39.06 1.65
C ARG A 414 30.64 37.69 2.03
N ILE A 415 30.59 36.76 1.07
CA ILE A 415 30.12 35.39 1.30
C ILE A 415 31.09 34.68 2.25
N LEU A 416 30.57 34.24 3.40
CA LEU A 416 31.28 33.43 4.40
C LEU A 416 31.04 31.94 4.16
N ILE A 417 29.78 31.58 3.94
CA ILE A 417 29.35 30.20 3.70
C ILE A 417 28.58 30.21 2.39
N SER A 418 29.07 29.47 1.40
CA SER A 418 28.39 29.35 0.12
C SER A 418 27.19 28.42 0.24
N ARG A 419 26.13 28.70 -0.54
CA ARG A 419 25.03 27.76 -0.76
C ARG A 419 25.55 26.38 -1.21
N ASN A 420 24.74 25.35 -1.00
CA ASN A 420 25.07 23.95 -1.29
C ASN A 420 26.28 23.39 -0.50
N SER A 421 26.78 24.11 0.51
CA SER A 421 27.77 23.53 1.43
C SER A 421 27.10 22.48 2.32
N THR A 422 27.76 21.34 2.53
CA THR A 422 27.20 20.22 3.29
C THR A 422 27.14 20.53 4.78
N LEU A 423 26.02 20.19 5.42
CA LEU A 423 25.83 20.33 6.87
C LEU A 423 26.37 19.10 7.64
N PRO A 424 26.89 19.28 8.86
CA PRO A 424 27.17 20.56 9.53
C PRO A 424 28.52 21.13 9.06
N LEU A 425 28.72 22.43 9.20
CA LEU A 425 29.99 23.05 8.79
C LEU A 425 30.39 24.25 9.65
N LYS A 426 31.70 24.47 9.72
CA LYS A 426 32.32 25.55 10.49
C LYS A 426 33.26 26.35 9.58
N VAL A 427 33.04 27.65 9.46
CA VAL A 427 33.93 28.58 8.74
C VAL A 427 34.54 29.57 9.72
N ARG A 428 35.85 29.78 9.61
CA ARG A 428 36.58 30.77 10.40
C ARG A 428 36.76 32.04 9.60
N HIS A 429 36.54 33.18 10.24
CA HIS A 429 36.72 34.49 9.64
C HIS A 429 37.33 35.46 10.65
N ARG A 430 38.31 36.26 10.23
CA ARG A 430 38.91 37.30 11.08
C ARG A 430 38.29 38.63 10.73
N VAL A 431 37.84 39.34 11.75
CA VAL A 431 37.23 40.66 11.63
C VAL A 431 38.19 41.71 12.17
N LYS A 432 38.43 42.74 11.36
CA LYS A 432 39.13 43.97 11.76
C LYS A 432 38.09 44.96 12.28
N ASN A 433 38.45 45.80 13.25
CA ASN A 433 37.54 46.76 13.89
C ASN A 433 36.33 46.11 14.61
N PHE A 434 36.58 45.15 15.49
CA PHE A 434 35.57 44.40 16.28
C PHE A 434 34.60 45.23 17.15
N ARG A 435 34.78 46.56 17.22
CA ARG A 435 33.88 47.48 17.94
C ARG A 435 32.68 47.92 17.07
N GLU A 436 32.73 47.67 15.76
CA GLU A 436 31.65 48.00 14.82
C GLU A 436 30.57 46.90 14.79
N VAL A 437 29.34 47.28 14.44
CA VAL A 437 28.23 46.33 14.27
C VAL A 437 28.32 45.72 12.88
N HIS A 438 28.41 44.39 12.80
CA HIS A 438 28.41 43.69 11.52
C HIS A 438 27.02 43.13 11.21
N ARG A 439 26.54 43.27 9.98
CA ARG A 439 25.23 42.70 9.58
C ARG A 439 25.42 41.42 8.78
N LEU A 440 24.63 40.42 9.13
CA LEU A 440 24.61 39.12 8.44
C LEU A 440 23.38 39.00 7.54
N TYR A 441 23.60 38.43 6.37
CA TYR A 441 22.57 38.25 5.34
C TYR A 441 22.59 36.82 4.80
N GLU A 442 21.42 36.36 4.39
CA GLU A 442 21.22 35.09 3.70
C GLU A 442 20.63 35.38 2.31
N GLY A 443 21.34 34.99 1.25
CA GLY A 443 20.88 35.20 -0.12
C GLY A 443 22.00 35.20 -1.16
N GLU A 444 21.61 35.48 -2.40
CA GLU A 444 22.49 35.38 -3.57
C GLU A 444 22.59 36.70 -4.34
N SER A 445 21.88 37.75 -3.91
CA SER A 445 21.91 39.05 -4.56
C SER A 445 23.16 39.82 -4.15
N ALA A 446 23.78 40.53 -5.09
CA ALA A 446 24.80 41.51 -4.77
C ALA A 446 24.21 42.73 -4.04
N ILE A 447 22.93 43.01 -4.27
CA ILE A 447 22.19 44.11 -3.63
C ILE A 447 21.73 43.64 -2.25
N VAL A 448 22.17 44.35 -1.22
CA VAL A 448 21.94 43.98 0.19
C VAL A 448 20.45 43.89 0.53
N SER A 449 19.64 44.83 0.03
CA SER A 449 18.20 44.91 0.29
C SER A 449 17.39 43.74 -0.27
N ASP A 450 17.92 43.03 -1.26
CA ASP A 450 17.27 41.87 -1.87
C ASP A 450 17.52 40.57 -1.09
N ASN A 451 18.47 40.58 -0.15
CA ASN A 451 18.81 39.43 0.68
C ASN A 451 18.02 39.43 2.00
N ILE A 452 17.91 38.26 2.63
CA ILE A 452 17.26 38.14 3.94
C ILE A 452 18.23 38.57 5.02
N THR A 453 17.86 39.55 5.84
CA THR A 453 18.66 39.94 7.00
C THR A 453 18.55 38.88 8.10
N LEU A 454 19.69 38.31 8.50
CA LEU A 454 19.76 37.31 9.57
C LEU A 454 19.82 37.94 10.95
N GLY A 455 20.55 39.06 11.07
CA GLY A 455 20.72 39.77 12.33
C GLY A 455 21.96 40.67 12.35
N SER A 456 22.12 41.36 13.47
CA SER A 456 23.25 42.24 13.78
C SER A 456 24.19 41.53 14.75
N LEU A 457 25.44 41.35 14.34
CA LEU A 457 26.49 40.75 15.12
C LEU A 457 27.26 41.83 15.89
N GLN A 458 27.31 41.68 17.20
CA GLN A 458 28.06 42.53 18.11
C GLN A 458 29.00 41.68 18.97
N LEU A 459 30.16 42.24 19.29
CA LEU A 459 31.12 41.62 20.21
C LEU A 459 31.06 42.34 21.54
N GLU A 460 30.86 41.59 22.61
CA GLU A 460 30.80 42.07 23.99
C GLU A 460 32.02 41.53 24.76
N GLY A 461 32.67 42.38 25.56
CA GLY A 461 33.73 41.95 26.46
C GLY A 461 34.81 43.00 26.70
N SER A 462 35.85 42.60 27.47
CA SER A 462 36.99 43.47 27.78
C SER A 462 38.00 43.41 26.64
N PHE A 463 38.07 44.47 25.85
CA PHE A 463 39.03 44.58 24.76
C PHE A 463 40.38 45.09 25.29
N GLY A 464 41.38 44.21 25.42
CA GLY A 464 42.72 44.61 25.82
C GLY A 464 43.34 45.63 24.86
N GLU A 465 44.17 46.54 25.39
CA GLU A 465 44.93 47.51 24.58
C GLU A 465 45.92 46.74 23.67
N GLY A 466 45.60 46.66 22.37
CA GLY A 466 46.42 45.97 21.36
C GLY A 466 45.75 44.81 20.62
N LEU A 467 44.48 44.49 20.88
CA LEU A 467 43.71 43.62 19.97
C LEU A 467 43.49 44.35 18.64
N GLU A 468 44.04 43.84 17.54
CA GLU A 468 43.81 44.37 16.18
C GLU A 468 42.75 43.54 15.41
N ASP A 469 42.80 42.21 15.55
CA ASP A 469 41.94 41.26 14.83
C ASP A 469 41.28 40.26 15.80
N VAL A 470 39.97 40.04 15.66
CA VAL A 470 39.23 38.99 16.40
C VAL A 470 38.86 37.85 15.46
N GLY A 471 39.19 36.62 15.87
CA GLY A 471 38.79 35.41 15.15
C GLY A 471 37.35 35.01 15.51
N LEU A 472 36.49 34.92 14.51
CA LEU A 472 35.12 34.43 14.64
C LEU A 472 34.95 33.10 13.93
N SER A 473 34.10 32.26 14.51
CA SER A 473 33.68 30.98 13.98
C SER A 473 32.19 31.01 13.69
N PHE A 474 31.84 30.84 12.42
CA PHE A 474 30.47 30.67 11.94
C PHE A 474 30.18 29.18 11.78
N ASN A 475 29.33 28.63 12.65
CA ASN A 475 28.96 27.23 12.67
C ASN A 475 27.50 27.07 12.25
N VAL A 476 27.23 26.32 11.20
CA VAL A 476 25.86 25.92 10.83
C VAL A 476 25.66 24.49 11.24
N ASP A 477 24.73 24.29 12.16
CA ASP A 477 24.47 22.99 12.75
C ASP A 477 23.69 22.05 11.81
N LEU A 478 23.43 20.86 12.31
CA LEU A 478 22.67 19.81 11.63
C LEU A 478 21.22 20.23 11.30
N ASN A 479 20.62 21.15 12.05
CA ASN A 479 19.28 21.67 11.78
C ASN A 479 19.28 22.81 10.74
N GLY A 480 20.47 23.27 10.32
CA GLY A 480 20.65 24.40 9.41
C GLY A 480 20.58 25.75 10.12
N VAL A 481 20.84 25.81 11.43
CA VAL A 481 20.83 27.05 12.22
C VAL A 481 22.26 27.56 12.40
N LEU A 482 22.43 28.87 12.19
CA LEU A 482 23.71 29.56 12.32
C LEU A 482 23.98 29.97 13.77
N HIS A 483 25.15 29.55 14.26
CA HIS A 483 25.76 29.92 15.54
C HIS A 483 27.08 30.64 15.30
N VAL A 484 27.31 31.75 16.00
CA VAL A 484 28.56 32.52 15.91
C VAL A 484 29.29 32.46 17.24
N MET A 485 30.57 32.14 17.22
CA MET A 485 31.42 32.01 18.42
C MET A 485 32.74 32.74 18.22
N VAL A 486 33.32 33.25 19.31
CA VAL A 486 34.68 33.83 19.31
C VAL A 486 35.71 32.72 19.46
N GLU A 487 36.80 32.77 18.70
CA GLU A 487 37.89 31.80 18.80
C GLU A 487 38.98 32.25 19.80
N GLY A 488 39.32 31.36 20.73
CA GLY A 488 40.55 31.46 21.53
C GLY A 488 40.57 32.54 22.61
N ASN A 489 39.50 33.32 22.79
CA ASN A 489 39.39 34.32 23.86
C ASN A 489 38.14 34.08 24.70
N ILE A 490 38.34 33.72 25.98
CA ILE A 490 37.26 33.39 26.93
C ILE A 490 36.55 34.66 27.44
N GLU A 491 37.19 35.83 27.32
CA GLU A 491 36.65 37.11 27.81
C GLU A 491 35.76 37.84 26.80
N LEU A 492 35.71 37.38 25.54
CA LEU A 492 34.91 37.95 24.47
C LEU A 492 33.74 37.05 24.10
N LYS A 493 32.55 37.64 23.96
CA LYS A 493 31.31 36.96 23.55
C LYS A 493 30.79 37.57 22.26
N ALA A 494 30.41 36.73 21.31
CA ALA A 494 29.69 37.16 20.11
C ALA A 494 28.18 37.03 20.36
N THR A 495 27.47 38.14 20.24
CA THR A 495 26.00 38.19 20.31
C THR A 495 25.47 38.49 18.92
N LEU A 496 24.66 37.59 18.37
CA LEU A 496 23.95 37.80 17.11
C LEU A 496 22.50 38.13 17.45
N ASP A 497 22.15 39.42 17.42
CA ASP A 497 20.77 39.86 17.59
C ASP A 497 19.99 39.59 16.30
N LYS A 498 19.12 38.58 16.37
CA LYS A 498 18.27 38.16 15.25
C LYS A 498 16.87 38.83 15.28
N GLY A 499 16.56 39.64 16.31
CA GLY A 499 15.23 40.25 16.50
C GLY A 499 14.10 39.25 16.80
N ARG A 500 14.43 38.11 17.42
CA ARG A 500 13.52 36.96 17.63
C ARG A 500 13.04 36.84 19.08
N LEU A 501 12.26 35.79 19.37
CA LEU A 501 11.81 35.49 20.73
C LEU A 501 13.02 35.18 21.61
N GLU A 502 13.14 35.91 22.72
CA GLU A 502 14.15 35.60 23.72
C GLU A 502 13.75 34.41 24.57
N ARG A 503 14.74 33.79 25.23
CA ARG A 503 14.51 32.61 26.06
C ARG A 503 13.44 32.83 27.14
N TYR A 504 13.44 34.00 27.77
CA TYR A 504 12.44 34.34 28.79
C TYR A 504 11.03 34.47 28.21
N GLU A 505 10.89 34.93 26.97
CA GLU A 505 9.59 35.03 26.27
C GLU A 505 9.06 33.62 25.97
N ILE A 506 9.94 32.74 25.47
CA ILE A 506 9.60 31.33 25.22
C ILE A 506 9.18 30.64 26.52
N ASP A 507 9.94 30.79 27.60
CA ASP A 507 9.62 30.15 28.88
C ASP A 507 8.30 30.70 29.47
N ARG A 508 8.00 32.01 29.30
CA ARG A 508 6.69 32.61 29.65
C ARG A 508 5.57 32.00 28.83
N ILE A 509 5.73 31.90 27.51
CA ILE A 509 4.75 31.32 26.59
C ILE A 509 4.48 29.85 26.95
N VAL A 510 5.54 29.06 27.20
CA VAL A 510 5.44 27.66 27.63
C VAL A 510 4.62 27.54 28.92
N TYR A 511 4.89 28.41 29.90
CA TYR A 511 4.15 28.43 31.16
C TYR A 511 2.67 28.78 30.95
N GLU A 512 2.36 29.82 30.19
CA GLU A 512 0.99 30.22 29.88
C GLU A 512 0.25 29.13 29.09
N HIS A 513 0.91 28.50 28.13
CA HIS A 513 0.37 27.42 27.33
C HIS A 513 0.00 26.20 28.20
N LYS A 514 0.89 25.78 29.10
CA LYS A 514 0.64 24.70 30.07
C LYS A 514 -0.50 25.04 31.03
N ARG A 515 -0.54 26.27 31.55
CA ARG A 515 -1.63 26.73 32.42
C ARG A 515 -2.98 26.63 31.72
N LEU A 516 -3.05 27.07 30.46
CA LEU A 516 -4.28 27.01 29.66
C LEU A 516 -4.75 25.58 29.38
N ILE A 517 -3.83 24.63 29.13
CA ILE A 517 -4.18 23.20 28.96
C ILE A 517 -4.83 22.66 30.24
N LEU A 518 -4.20 22.87 31.40
CA LEU A 518 -4.71 22.40 32.68
C LEU A 518 -6.09 23.00 33.04
N GLU A 519 -6.30 24.28 32.73
CA GLU A 519 -7.62 24.92 32.90
C GLU A 519 -8.69 24.29 32.01
N MET A 520 -8.34 23.91 30.77
CA MET A 520 -9.27 23.27 29.83
C MET A 520 -9.60 21.85 30.26
N GLU A 521 -8.61 21.06 30.69
CA GLU A 521 -8.82 19.69 31.21
C GLU A 521 -9.75 19.70 32.43
N ARG A 522 -9.52 20.60 33.38
CA ARG A 522 -10.41 20.75 34.54
C ARG A 522 -11.83 21.14 34.14
N GLY A 523 -11.99 22.03 33.16
CA GLY A 523 -13.31 22.41 32.65
C GLY A 523 -14.05 21.26 31.97
N GLN A 524 -13.34 20.41 31.22
CA GLN A 524 -13.90 19.20 30.60
C GLN A 524 -14.33 18.17 31.65
N GLU A 525 -13.52 17.93 32.68
CA GLU A 525 -13.88 17.05 33.80
C GLU A 525 -15.12 17.55 34.55
N GLU A 526 -15.22 18.85 34.80
CA GLU A 526 -16.40 19.47 35.43
C GLU A 526 -17.65 19.32 34.55
N GLU A 527 -17.51 19.46 33.22
CA GLU A 527 -18.61 19.29 32.28
C GLU A 527 -19.04 17.82 32.12
N GLU A 528 -18.10 16.87 32.09
CA GLU A 528 -18.40 15.43 32.13
C GLU A 528 -19.08 15.04 33.43
N GLN A 529 -18.62 15.56 34.58
CA GLN A 529 -19.28 15.33 35.86
C GLN A 529 -20.69 15.94 35.90
N ARG A 530 -20.92 17.09 35.26
CA ARG A 530 -22.26 17.66 35.09
C ARG A 530 -23.13 16.81 34.17
N LYS A 531 -22.63 16.36 33.02
CA LYS A 531 -23.36 15.46 32.11
C LYS A 531 -23.72 14.13 32.77
N ARG A 532 -22.82 13.57 33.60
CA ARG A 532 -23.08 12.38 34.43
C ARG A 532 -24.10 12.62 35.55
N LYS A 533 -24.23 13.85 36.05
CA LYS A 533 -25.24 14.24 37.05
C LYS A 533 -26.60 14.58 36.43
N GLU A 534 -26.62 15.14 35.22
CA GLU A 534 -27.84 15.51 34.49
C GLU A 534 -28.49 14.31 33.80
N ASN A 535 -27.71 13.31 33.36
CA ASN A 535 -28.19 12.03 32.85
C ASN A 535 -27.70 10.87 33.74
N PRO A 536 -28.37 10.59 34.87
CA PRO A 536 -28.08 9.39 35.65
C PRO A 536 -28.45 8.14 34.85
N PRO A 537 -27.62 7.07 34.87
CA PRO A 537 -27.94 5.83 34.17
C PRO A 537 -29.22 5.21 34.73
N THR A 538 -30.17 4.90 33.86
CA THR A 538 -31.42 4.21 34.19
C THR A 538 -31.08 2.79 34.67
N VAL A 539 -31.49 2.47 35.89
CA VAL A 539 -31.29 1.15 36.51
C VAL A 539 -32.24 0.12 35.89
N ILE A 540 -31.84 -0.44 34.75
CA ILE A 540 -32.18 -1.80 34.32
C ILE A 540 -30.87 -2.38 33.77
N ASP A 541 -30.52 -3.59 34.21
CA ASP A 541 -29.25 -4.30 34.06
C ASP A 541 -28.07 -3.83 34.95
N GLN A 542 -28.18 -4.11 36.25
CA GLN A 542 -27.02 -4.31 37.14
C GLN A 542 -27.05 -5.70 37.81
N GLN A 543 -27.24 -6.76 37.00
CA GLN A 543 -26.98 -8.14 37.42
C GLN A 543 -26.18 -8.97 36.40
N GLN A 544 -25.43 -8.35 35.48
CA GLN A 544 -24.57 -9.09 34.53
C GLN A 544 -23.19 -8.47 34.27
N GLU A 545 -22.64 -7.69 35.19
CA GLU A 545 -21.26 -7.19 35.07
C GLU A 545 -20.42 -7.56 36.29
N THR A 546 -20.27 -8.87 36.52
CA THR A 546 -19.17 -9.46 37.29
C THR A 546 -19.01 -10.92 36.85
N GLU A 547 -18.75 -11.15 35.55
CA GLU A 547 -18.15 -12.39 35.01
C GLU A 547 -18.03 -12.27 33.48
N THR A 548 -17.13 -11.43 32.96
CA THR A 548 -16.60 -11.60 31.58
C THR A 548 -15.18 -11.03 31.47
N ASP A 549 -14.33 -11.34 32.45
CA ASP A 549 -12.90 -11.42 32.20
C ASP A 549 -12.66 -12.80 31.55
N GLY A 550 -12.34 -12.84 30.24
CA GLY A 550 -11.72 -14.01 29.62
C GLY A 550 -12.48 -14.85 28.56
N ALA A 551 -13.54 -14.37 27.87
CA ALA A 551 -14.20 -15.20 26.85
C ALA A 551 -14.82 -14.45 25.65
N ALA A 552 -14.02 -13.75 24.84
CA ALA A 552 -14.40 -13.42 23.45
C ALA A 552 -13.23 -13.13 22.48
N VAL A 553 -11.97 -13.24 22.92
CA VAL A 553 -10.77 -12.98 22.10
C VAL A 553 -10.35 -14.24 21.30
N GLY A 554 -11.30 -15.00 20.77
CA GLY A 554 -10.99 -16.23 20.02
C GLY A 554 -12.09 -16.77 19.09
N THR A 555 -13.26 -16.15 19.04
CA THR A 555 -14.41 -16.69 18.27
C THR A 555 -14.30 -16.39 16.77
N TRP A 556 -13.76 -15.23 16.40
CA TRP A 556 -13.67 -14.79 15.00
C TRP A 556 -12.43 -15.31 14.24
N ASP A 557 -11.41 -15.80 14.95
CA ASP A 557 -10.23 -16.41 14.32
C ASP A 557 -10.65 -17.60 13.43
N ARG A 558 -11.59 -18.42 13.93
CA ARG A 558 -12.18 -19.55 13.22
C ARG A 558 -12.98 -19.14 12.01
N PHE A 559 -13.71 -18.05 12.10
CA PHE A 559 -14.40 -17.48 10.95
C PHE A 559 -13.40 -17.09 9.86
N SER A 560 -12.34 -16.35 10.24
CA SER A 560 -11.33 -15.82 9.34
C SER A 560 -10.50 -16.89 8.62
N GLU A 561 -10.44 -18.13 9.16
CA GLU A 561 -9.86 -19.29 8.46
C GLU A 561 -10.68 -19.67 7.22
N TRP A 562 -12.01 -19.56 7.26
CA TRP A 562 -12.91 -20.04 6.20
C TRP A 562 -13.47 -18.92 5.32
N LEU A 563 -13.90 -17.81 5.91
CA LEU A 563 -14.50 -16.65 5.25
C LEU A 563 -13.85 -15.36 5.75
N HIS A 564 -13.60 -14.43 4.85
CA HIS A 564 -13.18 -13.08 5.22
C HIS A 564 -14.39 -12.22 5.61
N CYS A 565 -15.42 -12.18 4.76
CA CYS A 565 -16.70 -11.54 5.04
C CYS A 565 -17.77 -12.00 4.05
N ILE A 566 -19.01 -11.58 4.30
CA ILE A 566 -20.16 -11.72 3.42
C ILE A 566 -20.58 -10.31 3.02
N CYS A 567 -20.63 -10.04 1.72
CA CYS A 567 -21.04 -8.75 1.17
C CYS A 567 -22.41 -8.88 0.50
N VAL A 568 -23.28 -7.90 0.72
CA VAL A 568 -24.55 -7.76 0.03
C VAL A 568 -24.48 -6.52 -0.84
N VAL A 569 -24.73 -6.70 -2.14
CA VAL A 569 -24.64 -5.63 -3.13
C VAL A 569 -26.01 -5.47 -3.78
N THR A 570 -26.49 -4.23 -3.85
CA THR A 570 -27.76 -3.85 -4.46
C THR A 570 -27.52 -2.96 -5.67
N PHE A 571 -28.60 -2.74 -6.42
CA PHE A 571 -28.62 -1.76 -7.49
C PHE A 571 -29.47 -0.57 -7.06
N ASP A 572 -28.81 0.55 -6.81
CA ASP A 572 -29.43 1.85 -6.56
C ASP A 572 -29.63 2.62 -7.88
N LEU A 573 -30.71 3.41 -7.97
CA LEU A 573 -31.04 4.14 -9.20
C LEU A 573 -30.12 5.34 -9.47
N GLU A 574 -29.56 5.95 -8.43
CA GLU A 574 -28.70 7.13 -8.51
C GLU A 574 -27.22 6.72 -8.49
N LEU A 575 -26.86 5.76 -7.65
CA LEU A 575 -25.47 5.33 -7.44
C LEU A 575 -25.05 4.14 -8.31
N GLY A 576 -25.99 3.39 -8.90
CA GLY A 576 -25.70 2.15 -9.62
C GLY A 576 -25.46 0.97 -8.67
N GLN A 577 -24.49 0.10 -8.97
CA GLN A 577 -24.13 -1.01 -8.07
C GLN A 577 -23.52 -0.46 -6.78
N ALA A 578 -24.15 -0.72 -5.64
CA ALA A 578 -23.75 -0.18 -4.35
C ALA A 578 -23.66 -1.27 -3.27
N MET A 579 -22.73 -1.09 -2.34
CA MET A 579 -22.60 -1.97 -1.18
C MET A 579 -23.71 -1.65 -0.18
N GLU A 580 -24.56 -2.62 0.12
CA GLU A 580 -25.64 -2.47 1.11
C GLU A 580 -25.17 -2.90 2.50
N LEU A 581 -24.46 -4.03 2.59
CA LEU A 581 -24.05 -4.61 3.86
C LEU A 581 -22.72 -5.36 3.73
N ILE A 582 -21.87 -5.22 4.74
CA ILE A 582 -20.70 -6.08 4.97
C ILE A 582 -20.90 -6.73 6.34
N TYR A 583 -20.78 -8.06 6.37
CA TYR A 583 -20.94 -8.85 7.59
C TYR A 583 -19.79 -9.84 7.75
N PRO A 584 -19.17 -9.98 8.94
CA PRO A 584 -19.43 -9.22 10.17
C PRO A 584 -19.08 -7.72 10.07
N LYS A 585 -19.76 -6.88 10.86
CA LYS A 585 -19.65 -5.40 10.77
C LYS A 585 -18.26 -4.83 11.12
N HIS A 586 -17.42 -5.59 11.80
CA HIS A 586 -16.06 -5.17 12.18
C HIS A 586 -15.02 -5.37 11.06
N VAL A 587 -15.37 -6.09 9.98
CA VAL A 587 -14.45 -6.33 8.86
C VAL A 587 -14.32 -5.06 8.02
N THR A 588 -13.09 -4.63 7.78
CA THR A 588 -12.76 -3.44 7.01
C THR A 588 -12.29 -3.81 5.59
N LEU A 589 -13.00 -3.28 4.60
CA LEU A 589 -12.59 -3.32 3.19
C LEU A 589 -12.23 -1.91 2.74
N THR A 590 -11.19 -1.76 1.94
CA THR A 590 -10.84 -0.47 1.33
C THR A 590 -11.90 -0.03 0.32
N GLU A 591 -12.00 1.27 0.05
CA GLU A 591 -12.99 1.78 -0.92
C GLU A 591 -12.79 1.20 -2.33
N GLN A 592 -11.54 0.94 -2.73
CA GLN A 592 -11.23 0.28 -4.00
C GLN A 592 -11.73 -1.17 -4.03
N GLU A 593 -11.55 -1.93 -2.94
CA GLU A 593 -12.04 -3.31 -2.82
C GLU A 593 -13.57 -3.36 -2.85
N LYS A 594 -14.24 -2.47 -2.11
CA LYS A 594 -15.71 -2.34 -2.14
C LYS A 594 -16.21 -2.07 -3.56
N MET A 595 -15.59 -1.12 -4.26
CA MET A 595 -15.97 -0.75 -5.61
C MET A 595 -15.76 -1.91 -6.60
N ASN A 596 -14.61 -2.61 -6.54
CA ASN A 596 -14.36 -3.79 -7.37
C ASN A 596 -15.37 -4.91 -7.09
N ILE A 597 -15.71 -5.17 -5.83
CA ILE A 597 -16.74 -6.15 -5.46
C ILE A 597 -18.09 -5.74 -6.06
N CYS A 598 -18.50 -4.48 -5.94
CA CYS A 598 -19.77 -4.00 -6.48
C CYS A 598 -19.87 -4.20 -8.01
N TYR A 599 -18.82 -3.87 -8.76
CA TYR A 599 -18.80 -4.02 -10.21
C TYR A 599 -18.72 -5.48 -10.68
N LEU A 600 -18.00 -6.33 -9.95
CA LEU A 600 -17.86 -7.74 -10.30
C LEU A 600 -19.05 -8.58 -9.83
N ALA A 601 -19.83 -8.13 -8.85
CA ALA A 601 -21.00 -8.83 -8.33
C ALA A 601 -22.23 -8.80 -9.27
N PHE A 602 -22.21 -7.97 -10.32
CA PHE A 602 -23.30 -7.83 -11.27
C PHE A 602 -22.87 -8.23 -12.68
N PRO A 603 -23.56 -9.20 -13.32
CA PRO A 603 -23.31 -9.53 -14.71
C PRO A 603 -23.58 -8.33 -15.64
N ASP A 604 -22.79 -8.21 -16.71
CA ASP A 604 -23.03 -7.21 -17.76
C ASP A 604 -24.43 -7.39 -18.38
N SER A 605 -25.02 -6.29 -18.88
CA SER A 605 -26.35 -6.29 -19.51
C SER A 605 -26.52 -7.25 -20.70
N ASN A 606 -25.42 -7.66 -21.33
CA ASN A 606 -25.41 -8.62 -22.45
C ASN A 606 -25.48 -10.09 -22.01
N SER A 607 -25.40 -10.37 -20.70
CA SER A 607 -25.31 -11.73 -20.17
C SER A 607 -26.64 -12.49 -20.18
N GLY A 608 -27.77 -11.80 -20.43
CA GLY A 608 -29.09 -12.43 -20.52
C GLY A 608 -29.59 -13.10 -19.24
N CYS A 609 -28.95 -12.84 -18.09
CA CYS A 609 -29.25 -13.49 -16.81
C CYS A 609 -30.61 -13.06 -16.26
N MET A 610 -31.67 -13.83 -16.56
CA MET A 610 -32.96 -13.76 -15.88
C MET A 610 -33.06 -14.90 -14.85
N GLY A 611 -33.43 -14.58 -13.61
CA GLY A 611 -33.49 -15.51 -12.49
C GLY A 611 -32.24 -15.48 -11.62
N ASP A 612 -31.88 -16.64 -11.07
CA ASP A 612 -30.72 -16.78 -10.19
C ASP A 612 -29.49 -17.25 -10.97
N SER A 613 -28.33 -16.70 -10.69
CA SER A 613 -27.06 -17.04 -11.34
C SER A 613 -25.94 -17.07 -10.32
N GLN A 614 -25.05 -18.07 -10.44
CA GLN A 614 -23.89 -18.21 -9.57
C GLN A 614 -22.61 -18.20 -10.37
N PHE A 615 -21.64 -17.40 -9.94
CA PHE A 615 -20.32 -17.34 -10.54
C PHE A 615 -19.30 -16.92 -9.48
N HIS A 616 -18.02 -17.06 -9.78
CA HIS A 616 -16.97 -16.62 -8.86
C HIS A 616 -16.04 -15.62 -9.54
N ILE A 617 -15.47 -14.76 -8.73
CA ILE A 617 -14.61 -13.65 -9.11
C ILE A 617 -13.30 -13.76 -8.32
N ARG A 618 -12.23 -13.23 -8.89
CA ARG A 618 -10.94 -13.10 -8.22
C ARG A 618 -10.53 -11.64 -8.31
N LEU A 619 -10.30 -11.01 -7.16
CA LEU A 619 -9.97 -9.59 -7.07
C LEU A 619 -8.70 -9.37 -6.27
N ARG A 620 -7.90 -8.40 -6.69
CA ARG A 620 -6.64 -8.05 -6.06
C ARG A 620 -6.87 -7.30 -4.75
N VAL A 621 -6.04 -7.60 -3.76
CA VAL A 621 -6.01 -6.94 -2.46
C VAL A 621 -5.18 -5.67 -2.56
N SER A 622 -5.66 -4.57 -1.98
CA SER A 622 -4.96 -3.28 -2.02
C SER A 622 -3.60 -3.38 -1.32
N SER A 623 -2.53 -3.01 -2.02
CA SER A 623 -1.16 -3.07 -1.49
C SER A 623 -0.99 -2.15 -0.27
N GLY A 624 -0.43 -2.67 0.82
CA GLY A 624 -0.25 -1.91 2.08
C GLY A 624 -1.46 -1.89 3.01
N SER A 625 -2.58 -2.55 2.65
CA SER A 625 -3.72 -2.72 3.55
C SER A 625 -3.47 -3.81 4.59
N GLU A 626 -4.21 -3.80 5.70
CA GLU A 626 -4.21 -4.90 6.70
C GLU A 626 -4.56 -6.25 6.05
N ASN A 627 -5.42 -6.21 5.02
CA ASN A 627 -5.81 -7.37 4.23
C ASN A 627 -4.64 -7.98 3.43
N SER A 628 -3.51 -7.31 3.27
CA SER A 628 -2.35 -7.88 2.55
C SER A 628 -1.65 -9.02 3.31
N ILE A 629 -1.98 -9.22 4.59
CA ILE A 629 -1.38 -10.26 5.45
C ILE A 629 -2.39 -11.40 5.66
N LEU A 630 -1.96 -12.64 5.42
CA LEU A 630 -2.80 -13.81 5.71
C LEU A 630 -2.95 -14.02 7.22
N PRO A 631 -4.15 -14.37 7.73
CA PRO A 631 -4.35 -14.84 9.09
C PRO A 631 -3.41 -16.02 9.45
N LYS A 632 -3.00 -16.11 10.71
CA LYS A 632 -2.03 -17.12 11.19
C LYS A 632 -2.46 -18.55 10.84
N GLY A 633 -3.74 -18.89 11.01
CA GLY A 633 -4.27 -20.21 10.65
C GLY A 633 -4.14 -20.54 9.16
N LEU A 634 -4.27 -19.55 8.28
CA LEU A 634 -4.09 -19.72 6.83
C LEU A 634 -2.61 -19.79 6.43
N GLN A 635 -1.72 -19.08 7.12
CA GLN A 635 -0.27 -19.24 6.95
C GLN A 635 0.15 -20.67 7.30
N GLU A 636 -0.36 -21.21 8.40
CA GLU A 636 -0.09 -22.59 8.83
C GLU A 636 -0.70 -23.63 7.89
N PHE A 637 -1.92 -23.38 7.41
CA PHE A 637 -2.56 -24.22 6.40
C PHE A 637 -1.73 -24.30 5.10
N ASN A 638 -1.20 -23.16 4.63
CA ASN A 638 -0.39 -23.11 3.41
C ASN A 638 0.88 -23.98 3.46
N CYS A 639 1.41 -24.22 4.67
CA CYS A 639 2.57 -25.09 4.86
C CYS A 639 2.24 -26.58 4.70
N HIS A 640 0.98 -27.00 4.89
CA HIS A 640 0.60 -28.42 4.90
C HIS A 640 -0.26 -28.85 3.70
N CYS A 641 -0.82 -27.88 2.97
CA CYS A 641 -1.70 -28.13 1.83
C CYS A 641 -0.95 -28.09 0.48
N MET A 642 -1.56 -28.70 -0.53
CA MET A 642 -1.02 -28.68 -1.89
C MET A 642 -0.97 -27.24 -2.44
N PRO A 643 0.01 -26.88 -3.31
CA PRO A 643 0.13 -25.53 -3.87
C PRO A 643 -1.17 -24.96 -4.48
N VAL A 644 -1.96 -25.80 -5.14
CA VAL A 644 -3.24 -25.42 -5.77
C VAL A 644 -4.35 -25.09 -4.75
N HIS A 645 -4.21 -25.50 -3.50
CA HIS A 645 -5.16 -25.24 -2.41
C HIS A 645 -4.73 -24.07 -1.51
N ARG A 646 -3.53 -23.51 -1.70
CA ARG A 646 -2.99 -22.45 -0.85
C ARG A 646 -3.83 -21.18 -0.94
N ALA A 647 -3.99 -20.52 0.20
CA ALA A 647 -4.53 -19.18 0.32
C ALA A 647 -3.55 -18.16 -0.27
N ASP A 648 -4.07 -17.23 -1.07
CA ASP A 648 -3.29 -16.17 -1.73
C ASP A 648 -3.34 -14.87 -0.89
N PRO A 649 -2.21 -14.32 -0.42
CA PRO A 649 -2.19 -13.04 0.28
C PRO A 649 -2.56 -11.86 -0.64
N GLY A 650 -2.32 -11.96 -1.95
CA GLY A 650 -2.54 -10.90 -2.92
C GLY A 650 -3.95 -10.82 -3.49
N HIS A 651 -4.80 -11.83 -3.28
CA HIS A 651 -6.13 -11.89 -3.88
C HIS A 651 -7.21 -12.41 -2.92
N PHE A 652 -8.44 -11.93 -3.12
CA PHE A 652 -9.64 -12.57 -2.61
C PHE A 652 -10.34 -13.38 -3.69
N TRP A 653 -11.01 -14.45 -3.24
CA TRP A 653 -12.03 -15.17 -4.00
C TRP A 653 -13.40 -14.69 -3.55
N GLY A 654 -14.23 -14.25 -4.50
CA GLY A 654 -15.62 -13.87 -4.26
C GLY A 654 -16.57 -14.86 -4.93
N PHE A 655 -17.46 -15.49 -4.18
CA PHE A 655 -18.50 -16.38 -4.71
C PHE A 655 -19.83 -15.66 -4.73
N VAL A 656 -20.27 -15.30 -5.93
CA VAL A 656 -21.41 -14.41 -6.18
C VAL A 656 -22.65 -15.23 -6.48
N TYR A 657 -23.73 -14.94 -5.76
CA TYR A 657 -25.09 -15.32 -6.11
C TYR A 657 -25.87 -14.07 -6.50
N PHE A 658 -26.17 -13.93 -7.78
CA PHE A 658 -26.93 -12.83 -8.35
C PHE A 658 -28.37 -13.27 -8.61
N ARG A 659 -29.33 -12.45 -8.18
CA ARG A 659 -30.77 -12.65 -8.44
C ARG A 659 -31.31 -11.49 -9.25
N GLN A 660 -31.95 -11.80 -10.37
CA GLN A 660 -32.70 -10.84 -11.19
C GLN A 660 -34.11 -11.36 -11.49
N ILE A 661 -35.12 -10.72 -10.91
CA ILE A 661 -36.53 -11.12 -11.07
C ILE A 661 -37.32 -9.92 -11.60
N LYS A 662 -38.26 -10.14 -12.53
CA LYS A 662 -39.17 -9.10 -12.98
C LYS A 662 -40.05 -8.66 -11.83
N ASP A 663 -40.06 -7.36 -11.56
CA ASP A 663 -40.90 -6.75 -10.54
C ASP A 663 -41.48 -5.44 -11.10
N ALA A 664 -42.77 -5.48 -11.41
CA ALA A 664 -43.49 -4.35 -11.99
C ALA A 664 -43.71 -3.20 -11.00
N THR A 665 -43.51 -3.43 -9.70
CA THR A 665 -43.66 -2.39 -8.66
C THR A 665 -42.43 -1.49 -8.56
N LEU A 666 -41.27 -1.94 -9.05
CA LEU A 666 -40.04 -1.18 -9.08
C LEU A 666 -39.94 -0.36 -10.37
N LYS A 667 -39.46 0.89 -10.28
CA LYS A 667 -39.33 1.83 -11.42
C LYS A 667 -38.56 1.25 -12.63
N ARG A 668 -37.63 0.31 -12.39
CA ARG A 668 -36.79 -0.32 -13.41
C ARG A 668 -37.38 -1.63 -13.96
N GLY A 669 -38.48 -2.13 -13.40
CA GLY A 669 -39.14 -3.36 -13.81
C GLY A 669 -38.45 -4.66 -13.36
N TYR A 670 -37.36 -4.57 -12.62
CA TYR A 670 -36.59 -5.73 -12.12
C TYR A 670 -36.07 -5.49 -10.70
N PHE A 671 -36.16 -6.51 -9.86
CA PHE A 671 -35.39 -6.65 -8.62
C PHE A 671 -34.02 -7.23 -8.94
N GLN A 672 -32.94 -6.58 -8.50
CA GLN A 672 -31.58 -7.07 -8.67
C GLN A 672 -30.79 -6.98 -7.35
N LYS A 673 -30.20 -8.09 -6.93
CA LYS A 673 -29.41 -8.16 -5.69
C LYS A 673 -28.38 -9.27 -5.79
N SER A 674 -27.20 -9.04 -5.22
CA SER A 674 -26.12 -10.03 -5.13
C SER A 674 -25.71 -10.27 -3.69
N LEU A 675 -25.42 -11.53 -3.36
CA LEU A 675 -24.69 -11.90 -2.15
C LEU A 675 -23.33 -12.48 -2.56
N VAL A 676 -22.26 -12.02 -1.93
CA VAL A 676 -20.88 -12.42 -2.23
C VAL A 676 -20.25 -13.00 -0.97
N LEU A 677 -19.85 -14.27 -1.02
CA LEU A 677 -18.98 -14.85 0.01
C LEU A 677 -17.53 -14.54 -0.35
N LEU A 678 -16.85 -13.75 0.47
CA LEU A 678 -15.45 -13.37 0.25
C LEU A 678 -14.54 -14.25 1.11
N THR A 679 -13.55 -14.91 0.50
CA THR A 679 -12.62 -15.82 1.18
C THR A 679 -11.22 -15.79 0.56
N ARG A 680 -10.24 -16.34 1.28
CA ARG A 680 -8.87 -16.56 0.81
C ARG A 680 -8.67 -17.94 0.18
N LEU A 681 -9.62 -18.84 0.36
CA LEU A 681 -9.50 -20.24 -0.02
C LEU A 681 -10.07 -20.47 -1.43
N PRO A 682 -9.33 -21.16 -2.33
CA PRO A 682 -9.80 -21.50 -3.67
C PRO A 682 -10.76 -22.71 -3.67
N PHE A 683 -11.64 -22.87 -2.68
CA PHE A 683 -12.53 -24.04 -2.55
C PHE A 683 -13.82 -23.85 -3.34
N VAL A 684 -13.67 -23.88 -4.66
CA VAL A 684 -14.72 -23.53 -5.61
C VAL A 684 -16.02 -24.29 -5.34
N ASN A 685 -16.00 -25.63 -5.35
CA ASN A 685 -17.22 -26.43 -5.15
C ASN A 685 -17.90 -26.18 -3.80
N LEU A 686 -17.11 -26.06 -2.72
CA LEU A 686 -17.65 -25.82 -1.40
C LEU A 686 -18.40 -24.51 -1.36
N PHE A 687 -17.78 -23.41 -1.76
CA PHE A 687 -18.41 -22.10 -1.68
C PHE A 687 -19.54 -21.89 -2.68
N TYR A 688 -19.58 -22.59 -3.82
CA TYR A 688 -20.77 -22.64 -4.67
C TYR A 688 -21.96 -23.27 -3.94
N GLU A 689 -21.78 -24.42 -3.29
CA GLU A 689 -22.84 -25.08 -2.51
C GLU A 689 -23.30 -24.21 -1.33
N LEU A 690 -22.36 -23.60 -0.60
CA LEU A 690 -22.70 -22.72 0.53
C LEU A 690 -23.44 -21.46 0.05
N CYS A 691 -22.94 -20.79 -0.99
CA CYS A 691 -23.57 -19.59 -1.53
C CYS A 691 -24.98 -19.89 -2.07
N GLY A 692 -25.17 -21.08 -2.65
CA GLY A 692 -26.47 -21.57 -3.12
C GLY A 692 -27.52 -21.79 -2.02
N VAL A 693 -27.12 -21.89 -0.76
CA VAL A 693 -28.04 -22.01 0.39
C VAL A 693 -28.15 -20.70 1.17
N ILE A 694 -27.03 -20.01 1.39
CA ILE A 694 -26.98 -18.75 2.15
C ILE A 694 -27.78 -17.65 1.44
N ALA A 695 -27.56 -17.45 0.13
CA ALA A 695 -28.17 -16.33 -0.58
C ALA A 695 -29.69 -16.43 -0.68
N PRO A 696 -30.31 -17.58 -1.06
CA PRO A 696 -31.76 -17.70 -1.05
C PRO A 696 -32.37 -17.50 0.34
N SER A 697 -31.74 -18.04 1.39
CA SER A 697 -32.21 -17.87 2.77
C SER A 697 -32.14 -16.40 3.20
N TYR A 698 -31.05 -15.70 2.87
CA TYR A 698 -30.91 -14.27 3.17
C TYR A 698 -31.94 -13.43 2.40
N PHE A 699 -32.18 -13.72 1.12
CA PHE A 699 -33.20 -13.00 0.34
C PHE A 699 -34.62 -13.20 0.87
N SER A 700 -34.88 -14.25 1.66
CA SER A 700 -36.18 -14.50 2.30
C SER A 700 -36.28 -14.00 3.74
N SER A 701 -35.19 -14.05 4.51
CA SER A 701 -35.22 -13.83 5.96
C SER A 701 -34.32 -12.70 6.47
N GLY A 702 -33.52 -12.07 5.59
CA GLY A 702 -32.70 -10.90 5.90
C GLY A 702 -31.48 -11.18 6.80
N GLU A 703 -31.00 -10.13 7.47
CA GLU A 703 -29.78 -10.13 8.30
C GLU A 703 -29.67 -11.26 9.34
N PRO A 704 -30.73 -11.69 10.05
CA PRO A 704 -30.64 -12.80 11.01
C PRO A 704 -30.08 -14.11 10.41
N THR A 705 -30.23 -14.29 9.09
CA THR A 705 -29.62 -15.43 8.39
C THR A 705 -28.09 -15.34 8.40
N LEU A 706 -27.53 -14.15 8.21
CA LEU A 706 -26.09 -13.94 8.17
C LEU A 706 -25.46 -14.12 9.56
N GLU A 707 -26.16 -13.68 10.61
CA GLU A 707 -25.75 -13.93 12.00
C GLU A 707 -25.67 -15.44 12.28
N ALA A 708 -26.72 -16.19 11.95
CA ALA A 708 -26.75 -17.64 12.10
C ALA A 708 -25.67 -18.36 11.27
N VAL A 709 -25.36 -17.85 10.07
CA VAL A 709 -24.28 -18.37 9.23
C VAL A 709 -22.92 -18.15 9.88
N CYS A 710 -22.61 -16.92 10.31
CA CYS A 710 -21.35 -16.60 10.97
C CYS A 710 -21.14 -17.41 12.25
N ASP A 711 -22.18 -17.53 13.10
CA ASP A 711 -22.11 -18.35 14.31
C ASP A 711 -21.83 -19.82 14.02
N SER A 712 -22.36 -20.33 12.91
CA SER A 712 -22.12 -21.69 12.46
C SER A 712 -20.68 -21.87 11.96
N VAL A 713 -20.17 -20.93 11.17
CA VAL A 713 -18.81 -20.95 10.61
C VAL A 713 -17.75 -20.78 11.71
N CYS A 714 -18.00 -19.94 12.72
CA CYS A 714 -17.12 -19.81 13.89
C CYS A 714 -16.94 -21.15 14.65
N LYS A 715 -17.92 -22.06 14.55
CA LYS A 715 -17.89 -23.39 15.17
C LYS A 715 -17.28 -24.46 14.28
N TRP A 716 -16.85 -24.13 13.06
CA TRP A 716 -16.26 -25.10 12.16
C TRP A 716 -14.91 -25.61 12.66
N PRO A 717 -14.55 -26.87 12.31
CA PRO A 717 -13.25 -27.45 12.61
C PRO A 717 -12.11 -26.72 11.87
N SER A 718 -10.87 -26.99 12.29
CA SER A 718 -9.69 -26.28 11.75
C SER A 718 -9.37 -26.85 10.39
N LEU A 719 -8.82 -26.02 9.50
CA LEU A 719 -8.34 -26.50 8.21
C LEU A 719 -7.21 -27.56 8.30
N LEU A 720 -6.58 -27.72 9.47
CA LEU A 720 -5.40 -28.58 9.69
C LEU A 720 -5.72 -30.04 10.08
N THR A 721 -6.98 -30.38 10.38
CA THR A 721 -7.38 -31.72 10.85
C THR A 721 -7.28 -32.77 9.74
N ASP A 722 -6.78 -33.97 10.09
CA ASP A 722 -6.56 -35.12 9.18
C ASP A 722 -7.83 -35.94 8.84
N GLU A 723 -9.00 -35.50 9.30
CA GLU A 723 -10.25 -36.26 9.26
C GLU A 723 -11.29 -35.62 8.33
N MET A 724 -12.35 -36.39 8.01
CA MET A 724 -13.52 -35.87 7.33
C MET A 724 -14.15 -34.77 8.18
N LEU A 725 -14.28 -33.57 7.61
CA LEU A 725 -14.82 -32.40 8.30
C LEU A 725 -16.33 -32.33 8.15
N GLN A 726 -17.04 -32.18 9.26
CA GLN A 726 -18.49 -31.97 9.29
C GLN A 726 -18.80 -30.49 9.52
N LEU A 727 -19.13 -29.80 8.44
CA LEU A 727 -19.46 -28.38 8.45
C LEU A 727 -20.98 -28.23 8.59
N HIS A 728 -21.43 -27.76 9.74
CA HIS A 728 -22.84 -27.51 9.99
C HIS A 728 -23.20 -26.13 9.44
N LEU A 729 -24.29 -26.01 8.68
CA LEU A 729 -24.78 -24.71 8.20
C LEU A 729 -26.28 -24.76 7.89
N LEU A 730 -27.07 -23.84 8.49
CA LEU A 730 -28.51 -23.67 8.25
C LEU A 730 -29.31 -25.00 8.29
N GLY A 731 -28.99 -25.88 9.25
CA GLY A 731 -29.66 -27.18 9.44
C GLY A 731 -29.21 -28.31 8.50
N SER A 732 -28.24 -28.05 7.61
CA SER A 732 -27.58 -29.07 6.78
C SER A 732 -26.19 -29.39 7.35
N VAL A 733 -25.72 -30.62 7.12
CA VAL A 733 -24.36 -31.03 7.47
C VAL A 733 -23.59 -31.32 6.19
N TYR A 734 -22.48 -30.63 5.95
CA TYR A 734 -21.61 -30.84 4.81
C TYR A 734 -20.39 -31.65 5.22
N GLU A 735 -20.19 -32.81 4.62
CA GLU A 735 -19.01 -33.63 4.82
C GLU A 735 -17.97 -33.30 3.74
N VAL A 736 -16.83 -32.75 4.15
CA VAL A 736 -15.74 -32.34 3.24
C VAL A 736 -14.41 -32.99 3.63
N SER A 737 -13.55 -33.24 2.65
CA SER A 737 -12.17 -33.68 2.86
C SER A 737 -11.21 -32.76 2.12
N ILE A 738 -10.14 -32.33 2.81
CA ILE A 738 -9.10 -31.46 2.27
C ILE A 738 -7.80 -32.26 2.11
N PRO A 739 -7.30 -32.47 0.88
CA PRO A 739 -6.07 -33.25 0.65
C PRO A 739 -4.79 -32.55 1.17
N LYS A 740 -3.93 -33.30 1.89
CA LYS A 740 -2.59 -32.85 2.34
C LYS A 740 -1.48 -33.16 1.34
N GLN A 741 -0.37 -32.43 1.41
CA GLN A 741 0.77 -32.49 0.49
C GLN A 741 1.45 -33.88 0.38
N ASN A 742 1.43 -34.70 1.45
CA ASN A 742 2.04 -36.04 1.48
C ASN A 742 1.04 -37.20 1.36
N GLY A 743 -0.24 -36.92 1.07
CA GLY A 743 -1.22 -37.97 0.79
C GLY A 743 -0.81 -38.71 -0.48
N LYS A 744 -0.56 -40.02 -0.38
CA LYS A 744 -0.37 -40.87 -1.57
C LYS A 744 -1.53 -40.61 -2.53
N TYR A 745 -1.25 -40.14 -3.76
CA TYR A 745 -2.22 -39.94 -4.85
C TYR A 745 -2.91 -41.24 -5.33
N SER A 746 -2.84 -42.30 -4.51
CA SER A 746 -3.30 -43.65 -4.78
C SER A 746 -4.28 -44.04 -3.67
N THR A 747 -5.49 -43.47 -3.66
CA THR A 747 -6.72 -44.14 -3.13
C THR A 747 -8.04 -43.37 -3.23
N LEU A 748 -8.15 -42.18 -3.84
CA LEU A 748 -9.46 -41.51 -4.02
C LEU A 748 -10.21 -41.96 -5.28
N VAL A 749 -10.27 -43.27 -5.52
CA VAL A 749 -11.38 -43.87 -6.28
C VAL A 749 -12.17 -44.69 -5.28
N SER A 750 -13.05 -44.02 -4.54
CA SER A 750 -14.16 -44.74 -3.90
C SER A 750 -15.09 -45.26 -5.00
N PRO A 751 -15.74 -46.43 -4.82
CA PRO A 751 -16.57 -47.04 -5.85
C PRO A 751 -17.66 -46.08 -6.32
N VAL A 752 -17.99 -46.19 -7.61
CA VAL A 752 -18.86 -45.31 -8.41
C VAL A 752 -20.33 -45.22 -7.89
N ASP A 753 -20.67 -45.85 -6.76
CA ASP A 753 -22.05 -46.05 -6.30
C ASP A 753 -22.64 -44.89 -5.46
N SER A 754 -21.88 -43.86 -5.11
CA SER A 754 -22.37 -42.79 -4.19
C SER A 754 -22.63 -41.41 -4.85
N LEU A 755 -22.65 -41.31 -6.18
CA LEU A 755 -22.71 -40.02 -6.92
C LEU A 755 -24.12 -39.50 -7.24
N TYR A 756 -25.16 -39.89 -6.49
CA TYR A 756 -26.53 -39.42 -6.73
C TYR A 756 -27.11 -38.60 -5.56
N PRO A 757 -27.32 -37.27 -5.72
CA PRO A 757 -28.46 -36.60 -5.14
C PRO A 757 -29.62 -36.68 -6.15
N ALA A 758 -30.65 -37.45 -5.81
CA ALA A 758 -31.88 -37.51 -6.59
C ALA A 758 -32.60 -36.14 -6.56
N HIS A 759 -32.71 -35.47 -7.71
CA HIS A 759 -33.71 -34.42 -7.88
C HIS A 759 -35.02 -35.04 -8.38
N LYS A 760 -36.05 -35.04 -7.52
CA LYS A 760 -37.45 -34.77 -7.88
C LYS A 760 -38.24 -34.48 -6.60
N ALA A 761 -38.88 -33.31 -6.60
CA ALA A 761 -39.74 -32.85 -5.51
C ALA A 761 -40.90 -33.82 -5.26
N GLY A 762 -41.09 -34.15 -3.98
CA GLY A 762 -42.29 -34.74 -3.40
C GLY A 762 -42.48 -34.07 -2.04
N VAL A 763 -43.68 -33.53 -1.85
CA VAL A 763 -44.11 -32.67 -0.75
C VAL A 763 -44.04 -33.39 0.62
N ASN A 764 -43.68 -32.63 1.67
CA ASN A 764 -43.74 -32.91 3.12
C ASN A 764 -42.61 -33.70 3.80
N GLY A 765 -41.88 -33.04 4.71
CA GLY A 765 -41.14 -33.66 5.81
C GLY A 765 -39.77 -33.02 6.09
N ARG A 766 -39.63 -32.29 7.20
CA ARG A 766 -38.33 -31.83 7.74
C ARG A 766 -37.50 -33.03 8.20
N GLN A 767 -36.33 -33.26 7.59
CA GLN A 767 -35.23 -34.06 8.17
C GLN A 767 -33.88 -33.47 7.75
N ASN A 768 -32.92 -33.41 8.69
CA ASN A 768 -31.54 -32.95 8.49
C ASN A 768 -30.89 -33.73 7.33
N GLN A 769 -30.55 -33.05 6.22
CA GLN A 769 -29.83 -33.66 5.10
C GLN A 769 -28.32 -33.51 5.30
N THR A 770 -27.61 -34.64 5.40
CA THR A 770 -26.15 -34.69 5.25
C THR A 770 -25.79 -34.70 3.76
N ARG A 771 -24.87 -33.82 3.34
CA ARG A 771 -24.38 -33.70 1.96
C ARG A 771 -22.88 -33.94 1.92
N THR A 772 -22.44 -34.95 1.18
CA THR A 772 -21.01 -35.24 1.02
C THR A 772 -20.45 -34.52 -0.23
N ILE A 773 -19.45 -33.67 -0.04
CA ILE A 773 -18.72 -33.00 -1.13
C ILE A 773 -17.44 -33.78 -1.39
N SER A 774 -17.39 -34.45 -2.55
CA SER A 774 -16.27 -35.32 -2.94
C SER A 774 -14.93 -34.59 -3.12
N SER A 775 -14.95 -33.32 -3.51
CA SER A 775 -13.77 -32.45 -3.56
C SER A 775 -14.17 -30.99 -3.34
N VAL A 776 -13.44 -30.31 -2.46
CA VAL A 776 -13.65 -28.89 -2.14
C VAL A 776 -13.25 -27.95 -3.28
N HIS A 777 -12.32 -28.37 -4.15
CA HIS A 777 -11.71 -27.52 -5.19
C HIS A 777 -12.11 -27.92 -6.62
N GLU A 778 -12.28 -29.20 -6.92
CA GLU A 778 -12.32 -29.69 -8.30
C GLU A 778 -13.68 -29.54 -9.01
N ILE A 779 -13.81 -28.59 -9.93
CA ILE A 779 -15.01 -28.43 -10.79
C ILE A 779 -15.06 -29.46 -11.93
N ASP A 780 -16.25 -29.82 -12.43
CA ASP A 780 -16.43 -30.72 -13.58
C ASP A 780 -15.84 -30.15 -14.89
N ILE A 781 -14.55 -30.38 -15.11
CA ILE A 781 -13.78 -29.83 -16.23
C ILE A 781 -14.26 -30.32 -17.59
N PHE A 782 -14.86 -31.51 -17.64
CA PHE A 782 -15.36 -32.09 -18.88
C PHE A 782 -16.55 -31.29 -19.43
N ARG A 783 -17.42 -30.79 -18.56
CA ARG A 783 -18.56 -29.94 -18.95
C ARG A 783 -18.10 -28.71 -19.74
N SER A 784 -17.02 -28.07 -19.29
CA SER A 784 -16.44 -26.91 -19.96
C SER A 784 -15.62 -27.30 -21.19
N LEU A 785 -14.82 -28.36 -21.12
CA LEU A 785 -13.82 -28.70 -22.14
C LEU A 785 -14.33 -29.64 -23.25
N GLN A 786 -15.54 -30.19 -23.15
CA GLN A 786 -16.07 -31.18 -24.11
C GLN A 786 -16.01 -30.73 -25.58
N LEU A 787 -16.21 -29.43 -25.85
CA LEU A 787 -16.14 -28.87 -27.21
C LEU A 787 -14.70 -28.65 -27.70
N PHE A 788 -13.73 -28.70 -26.79
CA PHE A 788 -12.32 -28.41 -27.03
C PHE A 788 -11.41 -29.64 -26.85
N LEU A 789 -11.96 -30.84 -26.64
CA LEU A 789 -11.20 -32.08 -26.48
C LEU A 789 -10.13 -32.33 -27.56
N PRO A 790 -10.36 -32.04 -28.86
CA PRO A 790 -9.33 -32.19 -29.89
C PRO A 790 -8.10 -31.29 -29.68
N HIS A 791 -8.26 -30.23 -28.89
CA HIS A 791 -7.26 -29.19 -28.59
C HIS A 791 -6.74 -29.26 -27.15
N ILE A 792 -7.06 -30.31 -26.38
CA ILE A 792 -6.74 -30.35 -24.95
C ILE A 792 -5.22 -30.22 -24.67
N HIS A 793 -4.37 -30.85 -25.47
CA HIS A 793 -2.91 -30.76 -25.30
C HIS A 793 -2.37 -29.38 -25.66
N LEU A 794 -2.97 -28.72 -26.66
CA LEU A 794 -2.66 -27.35 -27.02
C LEU A 794 -3.06 -26.39 -25.89
N LEU A 795 -4.26 -26.54 -25.33
CA LEU A 795 -4.70 -25.75 -24.17
C LEU A 795 -3.80 -25.98 -22.95
N TRP A 796 -3.39 -27.22 -22.72
CA TRP A 796 -2.43 -27.56 -21.67
C TRP A 796 -1.10 -26.82 -21.88
N GLU A 797 -0.54 -26.81 -23.09
CA GLU A 797 0.68 -26.04 -23.38
C GLU A 797 0.51 -24.53 -23.17
N LEU A 798 -0.58 -23.94 -23.68
CA LEU A 798 -0.83 -22.50 -23.53
C LEU A 798 -0.90 -22.09 -22.04
N VAL A 799 -1.56 -22.91 -21.21
CA VAL A 799 -1.65 -22.68 -19.77
C VAL A 799 -0.29 -22.93 -19.10
N LEU A 800 0.43 -23.98 -19.48
CA LEU A 800 1.75 -24.34 -18.95
C LEU A 800 2.75 -23.20 -19.16
N THR A 801 2.78 -22.60 -20.35
CA THR A 801 3.70 -21.49 -20.67
C THR A 801 3.16 -20.12 -20.29
N GLY A 802 1.97 -20.03 -19.67
CA GLY A 802 1.39 -18.78 -19.19
C GLY A 802 1.04 -17.79 -20.31
N GLU A 803 0.56 -18.29 -21.44
CA GLU A 803 0.16 -17.46 -22.57
C GLU A 803 -1.13 -16.67 -22.25
N PRO A 804 -1.30 -15.46 -22.83
CA PRO A 804 -2.51 -14.68 -22.64
C PRO A 804 -3.71 -15.31 -23.34
N ILE A 805 -4.78 -15.60 -22.59
CA ILE A 805 -6.01 -16.23 -23.10
C ILE A 805 -7.24 -15.40 -22.73
N ILE A 806 -8.11 -15.14 -23.70
CA ILE A 806 -9.45 -14.57 -23.45
C ILE A 806 -10.51 -15.64 -23.67
N VAL A 807 -11.33 -15.87 -22.65
CA VAL A 807 -12.55 -16.66 -22.72
C VAL A 807 -13.73 -15.71 -22.90
N THR A 808 -14.39 -15.79 -24.05
CA THR A 808 -15.57 -14.99 -24.38
C THR A 808 -16.81 -15.87 -24.35
N GLY A 809 -17.82 -15.49 -23.58
CA GLY A 809 -19.08 -16.22 -23.48
C GLY A 809 -20.26 -15.27 -23.27
N THR A 810 -21.44 -15.84 -23.04
CA THR A 810 -22.66 -15.09 -22.73
C THR A 810 -23.12 -15.27 -21.30
N SER A 811 -22.56 -16.24 -20.58
CA SER A 811 -22.83 -16.49 -19.16
C SER A 811 -21.57 -16.24 -18.33
N PRO A 812 -21.64 -15.45 -17.25
CA PRO A 812 -20.52 -15.28 -16.32
C PRO A 812 -20.15 -16.61 -15.66
N THR A 813 -21.12 -17.49 -15.42
CA THR A 813 -20.91 -18.84 -14.87
C THR A 813 -20.05 -19.68 -15.81
N ASP A 814 -20.40 -19.73 -17.10
CA ASP A 814 -19.67 -20.54 -18.08
C ASP A 814 -18.25 -20.00 -18.30
N CYS A 815 -18.07 -18.67 -18.30
CA CYS A 815 -16.76 -18.03 -18.36
C CYS A 815 -15.91 -18.40 -17.14
N ALA A 816 -16.44 -18.22 -15.93
CA ALA A 816 -15.73 -18.52 -14.69
C ALA A 816 -15.34 -20.00 -14.58
N HIS A 817 -16.25 -20.91 -14.94
CA HIS A 817 -15.97 -22.35 -14.97
C HIS A 817 -14.93 -22.73 -16.03
N MET A 818 -14.97 -22.10 -17.21
CA MET A 818 -13.96 -22.35 -18.23
C MET A 818 -12.58 -21.86 -17.79
N VAL A 819 -12.47 -20.64 -17.26
CA VAL A 819 -11.19 -20.10 -16.74
C VAL A 819 -10.64 -21.01 -15.66
N GLN A 820 -11.46 -21.45 -14.71
CA GLN A 820 -11.06 -22.38 -13.66
C GLN A 820 -10.69 -23.77 -14.22
N SER A 821 -11.34 -24.23 -15.29
CA SER A 821 -10.99 -25.48 -15.96
C SER A 821 -9.62 -25.37 -16.63
N LEU A 822 -9.32 -24.23 -17.25
CA LEU A 822 -8.03 -23.96 -17.89
C LEU A 822 -6.89 -23.96 -16.88
N THR A 823 -7.02 -23.23 -15.76
CA THR A 823 -5.98 -23.18 -14.71
C THR A 823 -5.73 -24.56 -14.11
N SER A 824 -6.75 -25.42 -14.03
CA SER A 824 -6.62 -26.80 -13.54
C SER A 824 -5.92 -27.77 -14.49
N LEU A 825 -5.71 -27.41 -15.78
CA LEU A 825 -5.11 -28.30 -16.77
C LEU A 825 -3.70 -28.76 -16.41
N ILE A 826 -2.95 -27.91 -15.70
CA ILE A 826 -1.55 -28.15 -15.34
C ILE A 826 -1.40 -28.67 -13.90
N SER A 827 -2.49 -29.06 -13.22
CA SER A 827 -2.40 -29.63 -11.87
C SER A 827 -1.49 -30.88 -11.87
N PRO A 828 -0.54 -31.01 -10.91
CA PRO A 828 -0.45 -30.32 -9.62
C PRO A 828 0.43 -29.06 -9.64
N LEU A 829 0.98 -28.67 -10.80
CA LEU A 829 1.70 -27.41 -10.94
C LEU A 829 0.71 -26.26 -10.74
N ALA A 830 1.05 -25.32 -9.85
CA ALA A 830 0.21 -24.16 -9.62
C ALA A 830 0.32 -23.17 -10.79
N TYR A 831 -0.82 -22.68 -11.26
CA TYR A 831 -0.86 -21.58 -12.22
C TYR A 831 -0.51 -20.27 -11.50
N CYS A 832 0.68 -19.73 -11.80
CA CYS A 832 1.25 -18.56 -11.10
C CYS A 832 1.02 -17.23 -11.82
N ALA A 833 0.49 -17.28 -13.05
CA ALA A 833 0.07 -16.08 -13.78
C ALA A 833 -1.31 -15.59 -13.29
N GLU A 834 -1.69 -14.37 -13.68
CA GLU A 834 -2.96 -13.75 -13.27
C GLU A 834 -4.15 -14.49 -13.92
N SER A 835 -5.25 -14.62 -13.20
CA SER A 835 -6.48 -15.21 -13.74
C SER A 835 -7.70 -14.51 -13.17
N ARG A 836 -8.59 -14.08 -14.06
CA ARG A 836 -9.86 -13.42 -13.70
C ARG A 836 -11.01 -14.27 -14.25
N PRO A 837 -11.61 -15.14 -13.41
CA PRO A 837 -12.69 -16.03 -13.84
C PRO A 837 -13.87 -15.27 -14.45
N TYR A 838 -14.16 -14.10 -13.91
CA TYR A 838 -15.09 -13.14 -14.48
C TYR A 838 -14.52 -11.73 -14.36
N PHE A 839 -14.58 -10.97 -15.45
CA PHE A 839 -14.03 -9.62 -15.55
C PHE A 839 -14.95 -8.72 -16.38
N THR A 840 -15.17 -7.50 -15.91
CA THR A 840 -16.07 -6.53 -16.55
C THR A 840 -15.31 -5.29 -17.00
N ILE A 841 -15.93 -4.49 -17.88
CA ILE A 841 -15.33 -3.22 -18.34
C ILE A 841 -15.28 -2.15 -17.25
N HIS A 842 -16.00 -2.36 -16.15
CA HIS A 842 -16.12 -1.43 -15.03
C HIS A 842 -15.05 -1.67 -13.95
N ASP A 843 -14.31 -2.78 -14.05
CA ASP A 843 -13.22 -3.07 -13.14
C ASP A 843 -12.14 -1.98 -13.21
N THR A 844 -11.62 -1.57 -12.05
CA THR A 844 -10.58 -0.53 -11.95
C THR A 844 -9.31 -0.88 -12.73
N GLU A 845 -9.03 -2.18 -12.87
CA GLU A 845 -7.84 -2.71 -13.55
C GLU A 845 -8.06 -2.87 -15.06
N PHE A 846 -9.23 -2.52 -15.61
CA PHE A 846 -9.53 -2.64 -17.04
C PHE A 846 -8.48 -1.92 -17.90
N LYS A 847 -8.02 -0.74 -17.49
CA LYS A 847 -6.99 0.02 -18.24
C LYS A 847 -5.62 -0.67 -18.22
N GLU A 848 -5.28 -1.37 -17.15
CA GLU A 848 -4.01 -2.10 -17.01
C GLU A 848 -3.96 -3.27 -18.00
N PHE A 849 -5.04 -4.07 -18.07
CA PHE A 849 -5.05 -5.28 -18.90
C PHE A 849 -5.36 -5.03 -20.39
N THR A 850 -5.81 -3.84 -20.76
CA THR A 850 -6.23 -3.53 -22.14
C THR A 850 -5.30 -2.59 -22.91
N GLN A 851 -4.30 -1.96 -22.27
CA GLN A 851 -3.37 -1.05 -22.94
C GLN A 851 -2.13 -1.78 -23.51
N SER A 852 -1.87 -1.63 -24.81
CA SER A 852 -0.84 -2.40 -25.54
C SER A 852 0.62 -1.93 -25.35
N LYS A 853 0.90 -1.02 -24.41
CA LYS A 853 2.21 -0.33 -24.35
C LYS A 853 3.38 -1.22 -23.91
N ASN A 854 3.14 -2.35 -23.23
CA ASN A 854 4.17 -3.21 -22.64
C ASN A 854 4.11 -4.69 -23.10
N GLY A 855 3.45 -5.00 -24.23
CA GLY A 855 3.16 -6.38 -24.62
C GLY A 855 1.93 -6.96 -23.89
N HIS A 856 1.54 -8.20 -24.21
CA HIS A 856 0.37 -8.83 -23.59
C HIS A 856 0.76 -9.39 -22.20
N PRO A 857 0.03 -9.04 -21.12
CA PRO A 857 0.27 -9.63 -19.82
C PRO A 857 -0.07 -11.12 -19.83
N SER A 858 0.69 -11.95 -19.11
CA SER A 858 0.34 -13.36 -18.88
C SER A 858 -0.90 -13.45 -17.99
N ILE A 859 -2.08 -13.56 -18.61
CA ILE A 859 -3.37 -13.56 -17.92
C ILE A 859 -4.42 -14.40 -18.66
N ILE A 860 -5.33 -15.02 -17.90
CA ILE A 860 -6.55 -15.62 -18.42
C ILE A 860 -7.76 -14.78 -18.00
N LEU A 861 -8.51 -14.24 -18.96
CA LEU A 861 -9.68 -13.38 -18.72
C LEU A 861 -10.97 -14.06 -19.16
N GLY A 862 -11.96 -14.18 -18.26
CA GLY A 862 -13.33 -14.56 -18.58
C GLY A 862 -14.24 -13.34 -18.73
N VAL A 863 -14.85 -13.15 -19.91
CA VAL A 863 -15.63 -11.95 -20.23
C VAL A 863 -16.94 -12.26 -20.93
N THR A 864 -17.97 -11.49 -20.60
CA THR A 864 -19.30 -11.57 -21.23
C THR A 864 -19.57 -10.45 -22.22
N ASN A 865 -18.93 -9.29 -22.06
CA ASN A 865 -19.20 -8.13 -22.89
C ASN A 865 -18.55 -8.25 -24.29
N PRO A 866 -19.32 -8.16 -25.39
CA PRO A 866 -18.78 -8.15 -26.75
C PRO A 866 -17.77 -7.02 -27.02
N PHE A 867 -17.77 -5.95 -26.22
CA PHE A 867 -16.79 -4.87 -26.31
C PHE A 867 -15.34 -5.38 -26.20
N PHE A 868 -15.08 -6.38 -25.36
CA PHE A 868 -13.75 -7.00 -25.25
C PHE A 868 -13.28 -7.62 -26.56
N ALA A 869 -14.19 -8.19 -27.35
CA ALA A 869 -13.86 -8.73 -28.67
C ALA A 869 -13.47 -7.65 -29.69
N LYS A 870 -13.78 -6.37 -29.42
CA LYS A 870 -13.33 -5.21 -30.22
C LYS A 870 -12.02 -4.61 -29.69
N THR A 871 -11.92 -4.44 -28.39
CA THR A 871 -10.75 -3.83 -27.73
C THR A 871 -9.53 -4.76 -27.78
N LEU A 872 -9.76 -6.07 -27.67
CA LEU A 872 -8.70 -7.09 -27.59
C LEU A 872 -8.57 -7.93 -28.86
N GLN A 873 -8.92 -7.36 -30.03
CA GLN A 873 -8.79 -8.04 -31.33
C GLN A 873 -7.37 -8.52 -31.66
N HIS A 874 -6.37 -7.89 -31.04
CA HIS A 874 -4.94 -8.16 -31.26
C HIS A 874 -4.40 -9.26 -30.33
N TRP A 875 -5.21 -9.81 -29.43
CA TRP A 875 -4.76 -10.87 -28.50
C TRP A 875 -4.50 -12.19 -29.21
N PRO A 876 -3.49 -12.96 -28.75
CA PRO A 876 -3.00 -14.11 -29.50
C PRO A 876 -3.92 -15.34 -29.40
N HIS A 877 -4.67 -15.49 -28.30
CA HIS A 877 -5.50 -16.67 -28.03
C HIS A 877 -6.88 -16.29 -27.51
N THR A 878 -7.92 -16.74 -28.22
CA THR A 878 -9.31 -16.50 -27.85
C THR A 878 -10.11 -17.80 -27.88
N ILE A 879 -10.83 -18.08 -26.81
CA ILE A 879 -11.79 -19.17 -26.67
C ILE A 879 -13.19 -18.55 -26.70
N ARG A 880 -14.00 -18.92 -27.69
CA ARG A 880 -15.40 -18.47 -27.79
C ARG A 880 -16.33 -19.60 -27.40
N LEU A 881 -17.05 -19.44 -26.29
CA LEU A 881 -18.01 -20.40 -25.77
C LEU A 881 -19.29 -20.40 -26.61
N GLN A 882 -20.00 -21.53 -26.59
CA GLN A 882 -21.31 -21.65 -27.22
C GLN A 882 -22.40 -21.27 -26.21
N ASP A 883 -23.44 -20.57 -26.67
CA ASP A 883 -24.60 -20.24 -25.84
C ASP A 883 -25.33 -21.51 -25.40
N SER A 884 -25.58 -21.61 -24.09
CA SER A 884 -26.38 -22.69 -23.48
C SER A 884 -27.83 -22.70 -23.99
N ALA A 885 -28.45 -23.87 -24.07
CA ALA A 885 -29.81 -24.04 -24.61
C ALA A 885 -30.87 -23.20 -23.83
N GLU A 886 -30.69 -23.04 -22.52
CA GLU A 886 -31.53 -22.18 -21.67
C GLU A 886 -31.41 -20.70 -22.03
N THR A 887 -30.19 -20.22 -22.30
CA THR A 887 -29.92 -18.84 -22.71
C THR A 887 -30.46 -18.55 -24.12
N GLN A 888 -30.45 -19.54 -25.01
CA GLN A 888 -31.09 -19.46 -26.33
C GLN A 888 -32.62 -19.37 -26.22
N LEU A 889 -33.23 -20.14 -25.30
CA LEU A 889 -34.66 -20.11 -25.02
C LEU A 889 -35.09 -18.76 -24.40
N GLN A 890 -34.30 -18.23 -23.46
CA GLN A 890 -34.54 -16.91 -22.85
C GLN A 890 -34.42 -15.76 -23.85
N ARG A 891 -33.47 -15.79 -24.80
CA ARG A 891 -33.38 -14.78 -25.87
C ARG A 891 -34.58 -14.82 -26.81
N GLN A 892 -35.08 -16.00 -27.18
CA GLN A 892 -36.28 -16.13 -28.02
C GLN A 892 -37.55 -15.56 -27.36
N LEU A 893 -37.65 -15.62 -26.03
CA LEU A 893 -38.76 -15.03 -25.26
C LEU A 893 -38.68 -13.50 -25.16
N THR A 894 -37.52 -12.89 -25.41
CA THR A 894 -37.31 -11.43 -25.34
C THR A 894 -37.47 -10.69 -26.67
N THR A 895 -37.63 -11.39 -27.80
CA THR A 895 -37.58 -10.79 -29.15
C THR A 895 -38.91 -10.75 -29.93
N THR A 896 -40.08 -10.80 -29.29
CA THR A 896 -41.37 -10.56 -29.98
C THR A 896 -42.07 -9.27 -29.54
N PRO A 897 -42.30 -8.29 -30.44
CA PRO A 897 -43.25 -7.21 -30.22
C PRO A 897 -44.67 -7.69 -30.58
N SER A 898 -45.63 -7.34 -29.72
CA SER A 898 -47.06 -7.58 -29.91
C SER A 898 -47.61 -6.86 -31.15
N THR A 899 -48.08 -7.62 -32.15
CA THR A 899 -49.02 -7.12 -33.16
C THR A 899 -50.07 -8.18 -33.46
N ILE A 900 -51.33 -7.77 -33.43
CA ILE A 900 -52.54 -8.59 -33.61
C ILE A 900 -52.68 -8.96 -35.11
N GLY A 901 -52.92 -10.25 -35.40
CA GLY A 901 -53.26 -10.76 -36.74
C GLY A 901 -53.68 -12.24 -36.72
N LEU A 902 -54.75 -12.56 -37.44
CA LEU A 902 -55.56 -13.81 -37.48
C LEU A 902 -54.81 -15.14 -37.75
N PRO A 903 -55.43 -16.31 -37.43
CA PRO A 903 -54.75 -17.60 -37.42
C PRO A 903 -54.69 -18.24 -38.81
N GLY A 904 -53.46 -18.55 -39.26
CA GLY A 904 -53.17 -19.38 -40.43
C GLY A 904 -52.33 -20.59 -40.03
N THR A 905 -52.91 -21.77 -40.25
CA THR A 905 -52.35 -23.13 -40.12
C THR A 905 -50.88 -23.31 -40.50
N ILE A 906 -50.07 -23.89 -39.60
CA ILE A 906 -48.80 -24.56 -39.94
C ILE A 906 -48.71 -25.87 -39.17
N GLY A 907 -48.52 -26.96 -39.93
CA GLY A 907 -48.54 -28.34 -39.49
C GLY A 907 -47.31 -28.79 -38.71
N ALA A 908 -47.51 -29.89 -37.99
CA ALA A 908 -46.50 -30.65 -37.30
C ALA A 908 -45.54 -31.34 -38.28
N SER A 909 -44.24 -31.17 -38.07
CA SER A 909 -43.23 -32.14 -38.51
C SER A 909 -42.29 -32.44 -37.35
N SER A 910 -42.26 -33.73 -37.01
CA SER A 910 -41.44 -34.37 -36.00
C SER A 910 -39.97 -34.39 -36.42
N SER A 911 -39.08 -33.84 -35.60
CA SER A 911 -37.62 -34.01 -35.76
C SER A 911 -37.16 -35.23 -34.98
N SER A 912 -36.77 -36.26 -35.73
CA SER A 912 -36.13 -37.48 -35.27
C SER A 912 -34.67 -37.24 -34.89
N SER A 913 -34.24 -37.99 -33.87
CA SER A 913 -32.89 -38.14 -33.33
C SER A 913 -31.84 -38.53 -34.38
N SER A 914 -30.94 -37.61 -34.78
CA SER A 914 -29.70 -38.00 -35.51
C SER A 914 -28.55 -36.98 -35.55
N ASP A 915 -28.50 -35.94 -34.70
CA ASP A 915 -27.56 -34.81 -34.93
C ASP A 915 -26.21 -34.83 -34.17
N GLY A 916 -25.96 -35.81 -33.30
CA GLY A 916 -24.73 -35.85 -32.47
C GLY A 916 -23.42 -35.98 -33.26
N SER A 917 -23.45 -36.54 -34.48
CA SER A 917 -22.24 -36.74 -35.30
C SER A 917 -21.90 -35.55 -36.21
N ALA A 918 -22.86 -34.65 -36.50
CA ALA A 918 -22.66 -33.51 -37.38
C ALA A 918 -22.03 -32.30 -36.64
N THR A 919 -22.27 -32.17 -35.33
CA THR A 919 -21.76 -31.06 -34.51
C THR A 919 -20.26 -31.18 -34.20
N LEU A 920 -19.74 -32.40 -34.02
CA LEU A 920 -18.33 -32.67 -33.72
C LEU A 920 -17.39 -32.50 -34.92
N SER A 921 -17.86 -32.67 -36.16
CA SER A 921 -17.03 -32.49 -37.36
C SER A 921 -16.82 -31.01 -37.70
N ARG A 922 -17.78 -30.13 -37.36
CA ARG A 922 -17.70 -28.67 -37.62
C ARG A 922 -16.74 -27.92 -36.69
N LEU A 923 -16.47 -28.43 -35.48
CA LEU A 923 -15.65 -27.78 -34.45
C LEU A 923 -14.17 -28.17 -34.48
N SER A 924 -13.78 -29.06 -35.40
CA SER A 924 -12.42 -29.64 -35.49
C SER A 924 -11.37 -28.78 -36.21
N LYS A 925 -11.73 -27.58 -36.69
CA LYS A 925 -10.84 -26.72 -37.48
C LYS A 925 -10.32 -25.55 -36.64
N ILE A 926 -9.00 -25.51 -36.43
CA ILE A 926 -8.29 -24.28 -36.02
C ILE A 926 -8.55 -23.23 -37.10
N LYS A 927 -9.21 -22.12 -36.74
CA LYS A 927 -9.42 -21.00 -37.67
C LYS A 927 -8.31 -19.98 -37.46
N GLN A 928 -7.62 -19.62 -38.55
CA GLN A 928 -6.68 -18.49 -38.55
C GLN A 928 -7.43 -17.21 -38.17
N ILE A 929 -6.79 -16.35 -37.37
CA ILE A 929 -7.34 -15.05 -36.97
C ILE A 929 -7.49 -14.19 -38.24
N THR A 930 -8.72 -14.02 -38.73
CA THR A 930 -9.08 -12.98 -39.69
C THR A 930 -9.68 -11.81 -38.94
N HIS A 931 -9.41 -10.57 -39.41
CA HIS A 931 -9.69 -9.28 -38.76
C HIS A 931 -11.17 -8.94 -38.46
N LYS A 932 -12.08 -9.93 -38.35
CA LYS A 932 -13.50 -9.75 -37.99
C LYS A 932 -13.89 -10.71 -36.87
N LEU A 933 -13.56 -10.39 -35.62
CA LEU A 933 -13.86 -11.22 -34.44
C LEU A 933 -15.36 -11.29 -34.11
N LEU A 934 -16.15 -10.26 -34.45
CA LEU A 934 -17.55 -10.12 -34.03
C LEU A 934 -18.48 -11.21 -34.65
N ASP A 935 -18.24 -11.63 -35.89
CA ASP A 935 -19.07 -12.58 -36.66
C ASP A 935 -18.62 -14.06 -36.57
N SER A 936 -17.72 -14.39 -35.65
CA SER A 936 -17.03 -15.68 -35.59
C SER A 936 -17.82 -16.76 -34.82
N SER A 937 -17.83 -18.00 -35.31
CA SER A 937 -18.49 -19.15 -34.65
C SER A 937 -17.83 -19.53 -33.31
N PRO A 938 -18.49 -20.22 -32.37
CA PRO A 938 -17.83 -20.82 -31.20
C PRO A 938 -16.62 -21.67 -31.60
N GLY A 939 -15.54 -21.62 -30.81
CA GLY A 939 -14.28 -22.32 -31.10
C GLY A 939 -13.02 -21.68 -30.52
N LEU A 940 -11.87 -22.30 -30.80
CA LEU A 940 -10.53 -21.84 -30.38
C LEU A 940 -9.83 -21.11 -31.54
N TYR A 941 -9.39 -19.88 -31.28
CA TYR A 941 -8.68 -19.01 -32.21
C TYR A 941 -7.26 -18.78 -31.72
N THR A 942 -6.28 -19.30 -32.45
CA THR A 942 -4.86 -19.21 -32.06
C THR A 942 -3.95 -19.40 -33.27
N GLN A 943 -2.80 -18.72 -33.26
CA GLN A 943 -1.69 -18.93 -34.19
C GLN A 943 -0.57 -19.79 -33.60
N TYR A 944 -0.72 -20.23 -32.35
CA TYR A 944 0.27 -21.03 -31.63
C TYR A 944 0.44 -22.41 -32.27
N LYS A 945 1.69 -22.81 -32.48
CA LYS A 945 2.05 -24.15 -32.95
C LYS A 945 2.45 -25.00 -31.74
N PRO A 946 1.73 -26.08 -31.42
CA PRO A 946 2.04 -26.92 -30.28
C PRO A 946 3.35 -27.68 -30.49
N PHE A 947 4.14 -27.78 -29.41
CA PHE A 947 5.37 -28.57 -29.37
C PHE A 947 5.07 -30.06 -29.19
N VAL A 948 3.99 -30.40 -28.49
CA VAL A 948 3.55 -31.75 -28.15
C VAL A 948 2.41 -32.21 -29.06
N GLN A 949 2.52 -33.44 -29.56
CA GLN A 949 1.49 -34.05 -30.38
C GLN A 949 0.30 -34.52 -29.52
N LYS A 950 -0.90 -34.41 -30.08
CA LYS A 950 -2.12 -34.90 -29.43
C LYS A 950 -2.13 -36.43 -29.25
N ASP A 951 -2.49 -36.88 -28.05
CA ASP A 951 -2.79 -38.29 -27.78
C ASP A 951 -4.12 -38.71 -28.45
N LYS A 952 -4.03 -39.20 -29.70
CA LYS A 952 -5.20 -39.63 -30.48
C LYS A 952 -5.94 -40.81 -29.82
N PRO A 953 -5.26 -41.86 -29.29
CA PRO A 953 -5.93 -42.93 -28.53
C PRO A 953 -6.77 -42.41 -27.35
N PHE A 954 -6.20 -41.54 -26.53
CA PHE A 954 -6.89 -40.98 -25.37
C PHE A 954 -8.12 -40.15 -25.79
N ILE A 955 -7.98 -39.25 -26.76
CA ILE A 955 -9.09 -38.44 -27.26
C ILE A 955 -10.22 -39.33 -27.81
N LYS A 956 -9.89 -40.41 -28.54
CA LYS A 956 -10.88 -41.38 -29.01
C LYS A 956 -11.61 -42.08 -27.85
N LYS A 957 -10.91 -42.43 -26.77
CA LYS A 957 -11.48 -43.07 -25.57
C LYS A 957 -12.49 -42.16 -24.85
N ILE A 958 -12.20 -40.87 -24.74
CA ILE A 958 -13.11 -39.88 -24.14
C ILE A 958 -14.32 -39.65 -25.05
N LEU A 959 -14.09 -39.45 -26.36
CA LEU A 959 -15.18 -39.28 -27.33
C LEU A 959 -16.10 -40.51 -27.45
N LEU A 960 -15.55 -41.71 -27.30
CA LEU A 960 -16.35 -42.93 -27.24
C LEU A 960 -17.26 -42.93 -26.00
N GLY A 961 -16.76 -42.44 -24.86
CA GLY A 961 -17.56 -42.30 -23.64
C GLY A 961 -18.80 -41.40 -23.81
N LEU A 962 -18.71 -40.35 -24.64
CA LEU A 962 -19.88 -39.53 -25.00
C LEU A 962 -20.90 -40.30 -25.83
N LYS A 963 -20.44 -41.18 -26.72
CA LYS A 963 -21.34 -42.03 -27.54
C LYS A 963 -22.02 -43.11 -26.72
N THR A 964 -21.41 -43.54 -25.62
CA THR A 964 -21.93 -44.56 -24.71
C THR A 964 -22.63 -43.99 -23.47
N ASP A 965 -22.94 -42.69 -23.47
CA ASP A 965 -23.61 -41.97 -22.37
C ASP A 965 -22.94 -42.17 -21.00
N ARG A 966 -21.59 -42.19 -20.98
CA ARG A 966 -20.82 -42.29 -19.74
C ARG A 966 -21.04 -41.02 -18.90
N PRO A 967 -21.25 -41.13 -17.57
CA PRO A 967 -21.42 -39.97 -16.71
C PRO A 967 -20.27 -38.96 -16.84
N LEU A 968 -20.62 -37.66 -16.80
CA LEU A 968 -19.67 -36.54 -16.97
C LEU A 968 -18.55 -36.58 -15.93
N SER A 969 -18.86 -36.95 -14.68
CA SER A 969 -17.89 -37.10 -13.59
C SER A 969 -16.78 -38.10 -13.92
N VAL A 970 -17.11 -39.23 -14.54
CA VAL A 970 -16.13 -40.25 -14.94
C VAL A 970 -15.27 -39.74 -16.11
N GLN A 971 -15.86 -39.00 -17.04
CA GLN A 971 -15.12 -38.37 -18.14
C GLN A 971 -14.13 -37.32 -17.61
N SER A 972 -14.56 -36.51 -16.63
CA SER A 972 -13.71 -35.57 -15.90
C SER A 972 -12.56 -36.25 -15.17
N ALA A 973 -12.83 -37.35 -14.46
CA ALA A 973 -11.78 -38.10 -13.76
C ALA A 973 -10.73 -38.67 -14.72
N LEU A 974 -11.16 -39.22 -15.88
CA LEU A 974 -10.24 -39.70 -16.92
C LEU A 974 -9.41 -38.56 -17.51
N LEU A 975 -10.01 -37.39 -17.71
CA LEU A 975 -9.33 -36.21 -18.23
C LEU A 975 -8.29 -35.67 -17.25
N ARG A 976 -8.65 -35.52 -15.97
CA ARG A 976 -7.70 -35.10 -14.92
C ARG A 976 -6.55 -36.07 -14.78
N ARG A 977 -6.82 -37.37 -14.78
CA ARG A 977 -5.76 -38.39 -14.68
C ARG A 977 -4.76 -38.29 -15.82
N HIS A 978 -5.23 -38.14 -17.06
CA HIS A 978 -4.36 -37.98 -18.23
C HIS A 978 -3.49 -36.71 -18.13
N LEU A 979 -4.09 -35.59 -17.74
CA LEU A 979 -3.39 -34.31 -17.59
C LEU A 979 -2.40 -34.31 -16.41
N LEU A 980 -2.74 -34.99 -15.32
CA LEU A 980 -1.87 -35.22 -14.18
C LEU A 980 -0.62 -36.02 -14.59
N GLU A 981 -0.82 -37.15 -15.26
CA GLU A 981 0.28 -38.01 -15.75
C GLU A 981 1.18 -37.25 -16.75
N LEU A 982 0.59 -36.42 -17.63
CA LEU A 982 1.30 -35.58 -18.58
C LEU A 982 2.13 -34.50 -17.87
N THR A 983 1.52 -33.76 -16.93
CA THR A 983 2.21 -32.70 -16.18
C THR A 983 3.30 -33.28 -15.30
N GLN A 984 3.07 -34.40 -14.61
CA GLN A 984 4.10 -35.06 -13.82
C GLN A 984 5.27 -35.51 -14.69
N SER A 985 5.00 -36.10 -15.85
CA SER A 985 6.05 -36.47 -16.81
C SER A 985 6.90 -35.28 -17.25
N PHE A 986 6.28 -34.11 -17.42
CA PHE A 986 6.97 -32.86 -17.72
C PHE A 986 7.77 -32.31 -16.52
N MET A 987 7.28 -32.47 -15.29
CA MET A 987 7.94 -31.91 -14.10
C MET A 987 9.04 -32.82 -13.52
N ILE A 988 8.98 -34.15 -13.70
CA ILE A 988 9.97 -35.09 -13.14
C ILE A 988 11.43 -34.72 -13.47
N PRO A 989 11.81 -34.40 -14.72
CA PRO A 989 13.18 -34.02 -15.03
C PRO A 989 13.62 -32.75 -14.28
N LEU A 990 12.73 -31.77 -14.17
CA LEU A 990 12.98 -30.51 -13.44
C LEU A 990 13.18 -30.76 -11.95
N GLU A 991 12.35 -31.60 -11.34
CA GLU A 991 12.49 -31.97 -9.92
C GLU A 991 13.79 -32.74 -9.65
N ARG A 992 14.19 -33.64 -10.56
CA ARG A 992 15.47 -34.37 -10.46
C ARG A 992 16.67 -33.42 -10.55
N TYR A 993 16.64 -32.49 -11.49
CA TYR A 993 17.71 -31.51 -11.65
C TYR A 993 17.73 -30.52 -10.48
N MET A 994 16.57 -30.09 -9.99
CA MET A 994 16.49 -29.27 -8.78
C MET A 994 17.15 -29.98 -7.58
N ALA A 995 16.91 -31.28 -7.41
CA ALA A 995 17.57 -32.06 -6.37
C ALA A 995 19.10 -32.16 -6.54
N SER A 996 19.62 -32.14 -7.78
CA SER A 996 21.08 -32.16 -8.02
C SER A 996 21.78 -30.84 -7.70
N LEU A 997 21.03 -29.73 -7.57
CA LEU A 997 21.56 -28.44 -7.11
C LEU A 997 21.92 -28.44 -5.62
N MET A 998 21.44 -29.44 -4.87
CA MET A 998 21.73 -29.60 -3.45
C MET A 998 23.23 -29.94 -3.23
N PRO A 999 23.96 -29.14 -2.43
CA PRO A 999 25.34 -29.46 -2.04
C PRO A 999 25.45 -30.84 -1.37
N LEU A 1000 26.58 -31.52 -1.56
CA LEU A 1000 26.80 -32.83 -0.94
C LEU A 1000 26.92 -32.68 0.58
N GLN A 1001 26.47 -33.68 1.33
CA GLN A 1001 26.47 -33.63 2.79
C GLN A 1001 27.87 -33.39 3.38
N LYS A 1002 28.93 -33.88 2.73
CA LYS A 1002 30.34 -33.64 3.12
C LYS A 1002 30.77 -32.16 3.03
N ASP A 1003 30.05 -31.36 2.24
CA ASP A 1003 30.34 -29.94 2.05
C ASP A 1003 29.64 -29.07 3.10
N ILE A 1004 28.73 -29.65 3.89
CA ILE A 1004 28.06 -29.01 5.02
C ILE A 1004 28.97 -29.07 6.24
N SER A 1005 29.69 -27.98 6.51
CA SER A 1005 30.58 -27.87 7.67
C SER A 1005 29.86 -27.14 8.81
N PRO A 1006 29.93 -27.63 10.06
CA PRO A 1006 29.36 -26.93 11.22
C PRO A 1006 30.10 -25.63 11.55
N PHE A 1007 31.31 -25.44 11.02
CA PHE A 1007 32.17 -24.30 11.36
C PHE A 1007 32.15 -23.18 10.31
N ARG A 1008 31.42 -23.37 9.20
CA ARG A 1008 31.26 -22.38 8.13
C ARG A 1008 29.80 -21.95 8.05
N SER A 1009 29.51 -20.90 7.29
CA SER A 1009 28.11 -20.55 7.00
C SER A 1009 27.44 -21.69 6.24
N ALA A 1010 26.12 -21.84 6.42
CA ALA A 1010 25.34 -22.83 5.69
C ALA A 1010 25.57 -22.65 4.17
N PRO A 1011 25.88 -23.72 3.43
CA PRO A 1011 26.12 -23.62 2.00
C PRO A 1011 24.83 -23.20 1.29
N GLN A 1012 24.99 -22.48 0.18
CA GLN A 1012 23.88 -22.07 -0.67
C GLN A 1012 23.63 -23.12 -1.76
N PRO A 1013 22.37 -23.35 -2.18
CA PRO A 1013 22.08 -24.21 -3.34
C PRO A 1013 22.81 -23.70 -4.59
N HIS A 1014 23.20 -24.61 -5.48
CA HIS A 1014 23.79 -24.20 -6.75
C HIS A 1014 22.75 -23.47 -7.62
N PRO A 1015 23.13 -22.44 -8.39
CA PRO A 1015 22.19 -21.73 -9.25
C PRO A 1015 21.71 -22.63 -10.40
N PHE A 1016 20.41 -22.57 -10.72
CA PHE A 1016 19.83 -23.30 -11.84
C PHE A 1016 20.38 -22.77 -13.17
N LYS A 1017 21.01 -23.65 -13.94
CA LYS A 1017 21.50 -23.36 -15.29
C LYS A 1017 20.64 -24.07 -16.33
N GLN A 1018 20.06 -23.31 -17.25
CA GLN A 1018 19.12 -23.82 -18.26
C GLN A 1018 19.79 -24.80 -19.23
N GLU A 1019 20.94 -24.45 -19.80
CA GLU A 1019 21.61 -25.32 -20.78
C GLU A 1019 22.10 -26.64 -20.16
N ASP A 1020 22.59 -26.61 -18.92
CA ASP A 1020 22.96 -27.81 -18.16
C ASP A 1020 21.74 -28.73 -17.99
N PHE A 1021 20.57 -28.17 -17.61
CA PHE A 1021 19.33 -28.95 -17.54
C PHE A 1021 18.94 -29.54 -18.90
N LEU A 1022 18.94 -28.75 -19.96
CA LEU A 1022 18.53 -29.20 -21.29
C LEU A 1022 19.41 -30.35 -21.79
N SER A 1023 20.71 -30.35 -21.46
CA SER A 1023 21.61 -31.45 -21.79
C SER A 1023 21.25 -32.80 -21.13
N THR A 1024 20.53 -32.76 -19.99
CA THR A 1024 20.08 -33.98 -19.30
C THR A 1024 18.82 -34.59 -19.92
N LEU A 1025 18.13 -33.86 -20.80
CA LEU A 1025 16.84 -34.31 -21.35
C LEU A 1025 16.98 -35.54 -22.24
N ASP A 1026 18.12 -35.76 -22.89
CA ASP A 1026 18.32 -36.96 -23.72
C ASP A 1026 18.28 -38.25 -22.88
N GLU A 1027 18.82 -38.22 -21.66
CA GLU A 1027 18.92 -39.38 -20.78
C GLU A 1027 17.77 -39.48 -19.76
N CYS A 1028 17.17 -38.35 -19.38
CA CYS A 1028 16.20 -38.26 -18.28
C CYS A 1028 14.91 -37.50 -18.64
N GLY A 1029 14.64 -37.22 -19.92
CA GLY A 1029 13.53 -36.37 -20.34
C GLY A 1029 12.13 -37.00 -20.29
N PRO A 1030 11.07 -36.19 -20.53
CA PRO A 1030 9.67 -36.62 -20.44
C PRO A 1030 9.28 -37.75 -21.39
N GLN A 1031 10.04 -37.95 -22.48
CA GLN A 1031 9.83 -39.04 -23.44
C GLN A 1031 9.92 -40.44 -22.82
N LEU A 1032 10.52 -40.57 -21.63
CA LEU A 1032 10.63 -41.84 -20.91
C LEU A 1032 9.39 -42.20 -20.10
N THR A 1033 8.56 -41.21 -19.74
CA THR A 1033 7.39 -41.39 -18.85
C THR A 1033 6.07 -40.98 -19.50
N SER A 1034 6.10 -40.10 -20.51
CA SER A 1034 4.92 -39.63 -21.23
C SER A 1034 4.59 -40.49 -22.44
N THR A 1035 3.30 -40.71 -22.70
CA THR A 1035 2.81 -41.31 -23.95
C THR A 1035 2.85 -40.35 -25.14
N CYS A 1036 2.98 -39.05 -24.88
CA CYS A 1036 2.98 -38.00 -25.89
C CYS A 1036 4.38 -37.84 -26.51
N LYS A 1037 4.43 -37.56 -27.82
CA LYS A 1037 5.67 -37.26 -28.57
C LYS A 1037 5.68 -35.80 -28.96
N GLY A 1038 6.84 -35.16 -29.00
CA GLY A 1038 6.95 -33.74 -29.35
C GLY A 1038 8.36 -33.20 -29.20
N ASP A 1039 8.51 -31.91 -29.49
CA ASP A 1039 9.72 -31.13 -29.20
C ASP A 1039 9.69 -30.67 -27.73
N TRP A 1040 10.13 -31.55 -26.84
CA TRP A 1040 10.17 -31.26 -25.40
C TRP A 1040 11.18 -30.17 -25.05
N GLU A 1041 12.32 -30.11 -25.74
CA GLU A 1041 13.35 -29.10 -25.51
C GLU A 1041 12.81 -27.69 -25.81
N GLY A 1042 12.15 -27.51 -26.96
CA GLY A 1042 11.48 -26.26 -27.32
C GLY A 1042 10.42 -25.84 -26.30
N LEU A 1043 9.65 -26.80 -25.77
CA LEU A 1043 8.65 -26.53 -24.74
C LEU A 1043 9.29 -26.06 -23.43
N TYR A 1044 10.39 -26.68 -22.96
CA TYR A 1044 11.09 -26.23 -21.75
C TYR A 1044 11.69 -24.83 -21.92
N ARG A 1045 12.30 -24.53 -23.07
CA ARG A 1045 12.84 -23.18 -23.36
C ARG A 1045 11.75 -22.12 -23.25
N ARG A 1046 10.54 -22.41 -23.73
CA ARG A 1046 9.38 -21.52 -23.59
C ARG A 1046 8.89 -21.45 -22.14
N PHE A 1047 8.82 -22.59 -21.46
CA PHE A 1047 8.40 -22.68 -20.06
C PHE A 1047 9.31 -21.86 -19.11
N PHE A 1048 10.63 -21.84 -19.33
CA PHE A 1048 11.56 -21.07 -18.50
C PHE A 1048 11.34 -19.55 -18.53
N SER A 1049 10.70 -19.05 -19.59
CA SER A 1049 10.32 -17.64 -19.69
C SER A 1049 8.96 -17.33 -19.04
N SER A 1050 8.24 -18.36 -18.56
CA SER A 1050 6.88 -18.24 -18.06
C SER A 1050 6.82 -17.87 -16.57
N PRO A 1051 5.74 -17.21 -16.12
CA PRO A 1051 5.48 -16.99 -14.69
C PRO A 1051 5.34 -18.29 -13.87
N ASN A 1052 4.86 -19.37 -14.49
CA ASN A 1052 4.68 -20.66 -13.83
C ASN A 1052 6.03 -21.29 -13.44
N PHE A 1053 7.04 -21.20 -14.32
CA PHE A 1053 8.39 -21.63 -13.97
C PHE A 1053 8.97 -20.77 -12.86
N LYS A 1054 8.84 -19.45 -12.96
CA LYS A 1054 9.34 -18.52 -11.93
C LYS A 1054 8.77 -18.85 -10.55
N GLY A 1055 7.45 -18.98 -10.43
CA GLY A 1055 6.79 -19.30 -9.16
C GLY A 1055 7.17 -20.68 -8.61
N TRP A 1056 7.25 -21.70 -9.47
CA TRP A 1056 7.73 -23.03 -9.08
C TRP A 1056 9.20 -22.99 -8.62
N TYR A 1057 10.08 -22.33 -9.37
CA TYR A 1057 11.50 -22.24 -9.10
C TYR A 1057 11.77 -21.52 -7.77
N GLU A 1058 11.17 -20.36 -7.55
CA GLU A 1058 11.31 -19.58 -6.30
C GLU A 1058 10.87 -20.41 -5.09
N THR A 1059 9.74 -21.12 -5.21
CA THR A 1059 9.26 -22.02 -4.15
C THR A 1059 10.25 -23.14 -3.87
N ARG A 1060 10.70 -23.86 -4.91
CA ARG A 1060 11.64 -24.98 -4.76
C ARG A 1060 13.02 -24.55 -4.27
N TYR A 1061 13.53 -23.43 -4.74
CA TYR A 1061 14.81 -22.88 -4.30
C TYR A 1061 14.76 -22.47 -2.83
N PHE A 1062 13.65 -21.84 -2.40
CA PHE A 1062 13.41 -21.52 -1.00
C PHE A 1062 13.35 -22.79 -0.13
N GLU A 1063 12.64 -23.83 -0.56
CA GLU A 1063 12.58 -25.13 0.13
C GLU A 1063 13.98 -25.77 0.27
N LEU A 1064 14.81 -25.71 -0.78
CA LEU A 1064 16.20 -26.19 -0.73
C LEU A 1064 17.05 -25.40 0.25
N GLU A 1065 16.96 -24.06 0.22
CA GLU A 1065 17.71 -23.20 1.14
C GLU A 1065 17.34 -23.52 2.60
N GLN A 1066 16.05 -23.62 2.91
CA GLN A 1066 15.58 -23.99 4.25
C GLN A 1066 16.04 -25.40 4.65
N THR A 1067 16.02 -26.37 3.73
CA THR A 1067 16.52 -27.73 3.99
C THR A 1067 18.01 -27.70 4.35
N LEU A 1068 18.83 -26.89 3.67
CA LEU A 1068 20.25 -26.73 3.99
C LEU A 1068 20.45 -26.03 5.34
N GLN A 1069 19.61 -25.05 5.69
CA GLN A 1069 19.64 -24.45 7.02
C GLN A 1069 19.36 -25.48 8.11
N VAL A 1070 18.37 -26.37 7.90
CA VAL A 1070 18.04 -27.47 8.82
C VAL A 1070 19.21 -28.44 8.97
N LEU A 1071 19.75 -28.94 7.87
CA LEU A 1071 20.88 -29.88 7.88
C LEU A 1071 22.14 -29.28 8.53
N HIS A 1072 22.40 -27.99 8.29
CA HIS A 1072 23.49 -27.28 8.94
C HIS A 1072 23.25 -27.14 10.46
N MET A 1073 22.02 -26.86 10.89
CA MET A 1073 21.68 -26.81 12.32
C MET A 1073 21.85 -28.16 13.01
N GLN A 1074 21.47 -29.25 12.35
CA GLN A 1074 21.70 -30.61 12.85
C GLN A 1074 23.19 -30.93 12.96
N THR A 1075 23.97 -30.62 11.93
CA THR A 1075 25.43 -30.83 11.94
C THR A 1075 26.10 -30.01 13.04
N LEU A 1076 25.61 -28.79 13.28
CA LEU A 1076 26.10 -27.89 14.33
C LEU A 1076 25.79 -28.41 15.73
N SER A 1077 24.60 -28.97 15.97
CA SER A 1077 24.26 -29.54 17.28
C SER A 1077 25.04 -30.81 17.59
N GLU A 1078 25.27 -31.65 16.60
CA GLU A 1078 26.04 -32.90 16.74
C GLU A 1078 27.56 -32.66 16.88
N SER A 1079 28.05 -31.46 16.53
CA SER A 1079 29.49 -31.13 16.55
C SER A 1079 30.04 -30.84 17.96
N ASN A 1080 31.34 -31.07 18.16
CA ASN A 1080 32.04 -30.75 19.42
C ASN A 1080 32.66 -29.34 19.39
N LEU A 1081 31.83 -28.32 19.67
CA LEU A 1081 32.26 -26.92 19.65
C LEU A 1081 33.29 -26.56 20.75
N ALA A 1082 33.33 -27.31 21.85
CA ALA A 1082 34.28 -27.10 22.94
C ALA A 1082 35.72 -27.51 22.56
N GLU A 1083 35.87 -28.55 21.73
CA GLU A 1083 37.16 -28.95 21.18
C GLU A 1083 37.62 -28.01 20.07
N TRP A 1084 36.69 -27.56 19.20
CA TRP A 1084 36.98 -26.59 18.15
C TRP A 1084 37.49 -25.25 18.70
N ALA A 1085 36.96 -24.79 19.84
CA ALA A 1085 37.37 -23.54 20.47
C ALA A 1085 38.82 -23.56 21.00
N LYS A 1086 39.42 -24.76 21.19
CA LYS A 1086 40.80 -24.87 21.68
C LYS A 1086 41.79 -24.40 20.61
N GLY A 1087 42.56 -23.35 20.92
CA GLY A 1087 43.56 -22.80 20.01
C GLY A 1087 43.00 -21.84 18.95
N LYS A 1088 41.76 -21.37 19.11
CA LYS A 1088 41.14 -20.33 18.28
C LYS A 1088 41.25 -18.95 18.92
N LEU A 1089 41.17 -17.91 18.10
CA LEU A 1089 41.18 -16.53 18.61
C LEU A 1089 39.85 -16.20 19.27
N GLU A 1090 39.87 -15.36 20.31
CA GLU A 1090 38.68 -14.97 21.07
C GLU A 1090 37.58 -14.38 20.17
N VAL A 1091 37.97 -13.60 19.14
CA VAL A 1091 37.05 -13.03 18.14
C VAL A 1091 36.30 -14.12 17.36
N GLU A 1092 36.96 -15.23 17.03
CA GLU A 1092 36.34 -16.35 16.31
C GLU A 1092 35.34 -17.11 17.20
N ILE A 1093 35.64 -17.20 18.50
CA ILE A 1093 34.75 -17.82 19.50
C ILE A 1093 33.51 -16.93 19.73
N VAL A 1094 33.70 -15.61 19.83
CA VAL A 1094 32.61 -14.63 19.94
C VAL A 1094 31.71 -14.67 18.70
N ASP A 1095 32.28 -14.70 17.50
CA ASP A 1095 31.51 -14.81 16.25
C ASP A 1095 30.70 -16.11 16.19
N MET A 1096 31.27 -17.24 16.62
CA MET A 1096 30.53 -18.50 16.72
C MET A 1096 29.37 -18.43 17.72
N ILE A 1097 29.56 -17.78 18.87
CA ILE A 1097 28.49 -17.54 19.87
C ILE A 1097 27.37 -16.68 19.27
N LEU A 1098 27.70 -15.62 18.53
CA LEU A 1098 26.71 -14.77 17.87
C LEU A 1098 25.93 -15.54 16.79
N ARG A 1099 26.60 -16.39 16.01
CA ARG A 1099 25.96 -17.28 15.04
C ARG A 1099 25.01 -18.28 15.71
N LEU A 1100 25.43 -18.91 16.82
CA LEU A 1100 24.56 -19.80 17.60
C LEU A 1100 23.34 -19.05 18.16
N ARG A 1101 23.53 -17.84 18.67
CA ARG A 1101 22.43 -16.99 19.17
C ARG A 1101 21.42 -16.69 18.06
N HIS A 1102 21.90 -16.30 16.88
CA HIS A 1102 21.05 -16.08 15.71
C HIS A 1102 20.27 -17.34 15.30
N LYS A 1103 20.93 -18.52 15.32
CA LYS A 1103 20.27 -19.81 15.04
C LYS A 1103 19.23 -20.19 16.10
N LEU A 1104 19.49 -19.91 17.37
CA LEU A 1104 18.53 -20.11 18.45
C LEU A 1104 17.32 -19.18 18.33
N THR A 1105 17.52 -17.92 17.92
CA THR A 1105 16.41 -17.00 17.63
C THR A 1105 15.54 -17.49 16.47
N LEU A 1106 16.16 -18.04 15.41
CA LEU A 1106 15.42 -18.65 14.30
C LEU A 1106 14.59 -19.87 14.74
N LEU A 1107 15.06 -20.64 15.72
CA LEU A 1107 14.29 -21.76 16.30
C LEU A 1107 13.16 -21.30 17.25
N GLN A 1108 13.25 -20.08 17.81
CA GLN A 1108 12.26 -19.52 18.74
C GLN A 1108 11.16 -18.68 18.06
N GLY A 1109 11.37 -18.20 16.83
CA GLY A 1109 10.37 -17.44 16.06
C GLY A 1109 9.27 -18.31 15.42
N ASN A 1110 8.28 -17.69 14.76
CA ASN A 1110 7.19 -18.34 13.98
C ASN A 1110 7.66 -19.29 12.84
N SER A 1111 8.97 -19.55 12.71
CA SER A 1111 9.60 -20.41 11.71
C SER A 1111 9.37 -21.91 11.93
N SER A 1112 8.80 -22.32 13.07
CA SER A 1112 8.43 -23.73 13.33
C SER A 1112 7.50 -24.31 12.25
N CYS A 1113 6.62 -23.49 11.67
CA CYS A 1113 5.69 -23.92 10.63
C CYS A 1113 6.36 -24.16 9.26
N ALA A 1114 7.36 -23.35 8.90
CA ALA A 1114 8.11 -23.51 7.66
C ALA A 1114 9.02 -24.77 7.69
N MET A 1115 9.47 -25.17 8.89
CA MET A 1115 10.33 -26.35 9.07
C MET A 1115 9.54 -27.68 9.07
N ALA A 1116 8.24 -27.66 9.39
CA ALA A 1116 7.39 -28.85 9.44
C ALA A 1116 7.08 -29.45 8.04
N ALA A 1117 7.12 -28.63 6.99
CA ALA A 1117 6.84 -29.02 5.61
C ALA A 1117 8.07 -29.53 4.84
N LEU A 1118 9.26 -29.46 5.44
CA LEU A 1118 10.52 -29.84 4.79
C LEU A 1118 10.72 -31.36 4.79
N PRO A 1119 11.46 -31.92 3.81
CA PRO A 1119 11.76 -33.36 3.76
C PRO A 1119 12.59 -33.86 4.96
N VAL A 1120 13.37 -32.97 5.59
CA VAL A 1120 14.23 -33.27 6.73
C VAL A 1120 13.59 -32.69 8.00
N GLN A 1121 13.22 -33.55 8.93
CA GLN A 1121 12.62 -33.15 10.20
C GLN A 1121 13.70 -33.00 11.28
N LEU A 1122 13.82 -31.79 11.82
CA LEU A 1122 14.69 -31.50 12.96
C LEU A 1122 13.95 -31.79 14.27
N ASN A 1123 14.58 -32.48 15.22
CA ASN A 1123 14.06 -32.50 16.60
C ASN A 1123 14.37 -31.16 17.27
N VAL A 1124 13.43 -30.22 17.15
CA VAL A 1124 13.61 -28.81 17.55
C VAL A 1124 14.00 -28.67 19.01
N ARG A 1125 13.38 -29.45 19.91
CA ARG A 1125 13.65 -29.36 21.36
C ARG A 1125 15.06 -29.84 21.70
N ASP A 1126 15.43 -31.03 21.24
CA ASP A 1126 16.75 -31.60 21.53
C ASP A 1126 17.88 -30.76 20.91
N THR A 1127 17.66 -30.30 19.67
CA THR A 1127 18.61 -29.43 18.96
C THR A 1127 18.78 -28.09 19.67
N GLN A 1128 17.70 -27.47 20.14
CA GLN A 1128 17.74 -26.23 20.90
C GLN A 1128 18.50 -26.39 22.21
N GLU A 1129 18.24 -27.45 22.99
CA GLU A 1129 18.97 -27.73 24.22
C GLU A 1129 20.47 -27.93 23.97
N GLN A 1130 20.81 -28.67 22.92
CA GLN A 1130 22.20 -28.97 22.59
C GLN A 1130 22.97 -27.72 22.13
N LEU A 1131 22.36 -26.87 21.30
CA LEU A 1131 22.95 -25.59 20.89
C LEU A 1131 23.09 -24.61 22.07
N LEU A 1132 22.13 -24.57 22.99
CA LEU A 1132 22.23 -23.78 24.23
C LEU A 1132 23.40 -24.25 25.10
N ARG A 1133 23.56 -25.58 25.28
CA ARG A 1133 24.68 -26.16 26.02
C ARG A 1133 26.02 -25.82 25.39
N HIS A 1134 26.12 -25.90 24.05
CA HIS A 1134 27.35 -25.52 23.34
C HIS A 1134 27.69 -24.04 23.50
N MET A 1135 26.70 -23.16 23.39
CA MET A 1135 26.87 -21.72 23.59
C MET A 1135 27.37 -21.41 25.00
N GLU A 1136 26.79 -22.04 26.02
CA GLU A 1136 27.19 -21.85 27.43
C GLU A 1136 28.61 -22.37 27.70
N ASN A 1137 28.98 -23.51 27.11
CA ASN A 1137 30.32 -24.05 27.22
C ASN A 1137 31.38 -23.14 26.56
N MET A 1138 31.07 -22.53 25.41
CA MET A 1138 31.97 -21.57 24.77
C MET A 1138 32.07 -20.26 25.56
N LYS A 1139 30.96 -19.75 26.12
CA LYS A 1139 30.98 -18.58 27.01
C LYS A 1139 31.93 -18.78 28.20
N LYS A 1140 31.98 -19.98 28.79
CA LYS A 1140 32.90 -20.31 29.90
C LYS A 1140 34.38 -20.22 29.53
N SER A 1141 34.72 -20.43 28.25
CA SER A 1141 36.11 -20.36 27.76
C SER A 1141 36.64 -18.94 27.50
N LEU A 1142 35.77 -17.92 27.54
CA LEU A 1142 36.15 -16.51 27.34
C LEU A 1142 36.61 -15.84 28.65
N PRO A 1143 37.43 -14.77 28.59
CA PRO A 1143 37.77 -13.96 29.76
C PRO A 1143 36.56 -13.14 30.27
N ASP A 1144 36.62 -12.67 31.51
CA ASP A 1144 35.45 -12.13 32.23
C ASP A 1144 34.92 -10.80 31.67
N ASP A 1145 35.77 -10.01 31.02
CA ASP A 1145 35.42 -8.79 30.30
C ASP A 1145 34.53 -9.06 29.07
N LEU A 1146 34.86 -10.08 28.27
CA LEU A 1146 34.06 -10.51 27.11
C LEU A 1146 32.78 -11.24 27.53
N LYS A 1147 32.81 -11.99 28.64
CA LYS A 1147 31.62 -12.61 29.22
C LYS A 1147 30.58 -11.56 29.63
N GLN A 1148 31.01 -10.44 30.20
CA GLN A 1148 30.13 -9.35 30.62
C GLN A 1148 29.44 -8.69 29.41
N ILE A 1149 30.17 -8.48 28.31
CA ILE A 1149 29.62 -7.96 27.05
C ILE A 1149 28.60 -8.93 26.41
N LEU A 1150 28.80 -10.25 26.55
CA LEU A 1150 27.91 -11.29 26.04
C LEU A 1150 26.78 -11.69 27.04
N GLY A 1151 26.77 -11.11 28.24
CA GLY A 1151 25.88 -11.45 29.35
C GLY A 1151 24.62 -10.60 29.45
N ASP A 1152 24.65 -9.36 28.95
CA ASP A 1152 23.58 -8.36 29.14
C ASP A 1152 22.64 -8.17 27.93
N ALA A 1153 22.44 -9.17 27.07
CA ALA A 1153 21.58 -9.05 25.88
C ALA A 1153 20.77 -10.30 25.51
#